data_AF-A0A2G9NZX5-F1
#
_entry.id   AF-A0A2G9NZX5-F1
#
_cell.length_a   1.000
_cell.length_b   1.000
_cell.length_c   1.000
_cell.angle_alpha   90.00
_cell.angle_beta   90.00
_cell.angle_gamma   90.00
#
_symmetry.space_group_name_H-M   'P 1'
#
loop_
_entity.id
_entity.type
_entity.pdbx_description
1 polymer ?
#
loop_
_entity_poly.entity_id
_entity_poly.type
_entity_poly.pdbx_seq_one_letter_code
_entity_poly.pdbx_strand_id
1 'polypeptide(L)'
;MGFRGIGGVVVLKRGLIFTLDAMAAFLLLLSLAALLMVTAGSTVSQSLSHESFHSLAQDSVSVISKMSLYDVRRDDFVKQLFDNGTFAQEDENMTVMEAIGSLWAQNDTANATLARQLAQRVFSQSIPSHLQWAIAFEGEIIYNTTELSATRSVAASRRIVSGVNRSQPSHGCIARAFLQKIKGKNEKAYAFFGGFTGQGNLTVALRGIPADAVFKGLDIELNAGDNFTVYVNGGECQTLYRSGSNYSVNAWSVTDASCMARFVAGAAENNVSLNFTGGDALKKYVGGGFVAAVYETEQLAPQQSSTAREYLPGVYGLANHYASFYVPGALTSISATLHFFNNYTTYFRVGNKTLMWNDGNESDQTVQIPDANFTAQFTRAELSSKTVPIRFEVWANATGQTGNADIVLITDVSGSMNWQMGSDSTGTVRACTDPNIYASTTQRLSVAKCVDKDFVQAILEGVGNKIALVSFSSGVANWTDFTNSSAYLNNTIGNYTQGGATCIACAINQARLLLANSNPNRTRYVIVMSDGVPNVRSVPTCGADFRAVSMFGADQGFATGTSGLVYRWDGAEWEYTAPPFASYDLYGVSNTLASTAFAVGEGGKIYRWGGSSWSQDADTGSSTHYAVDLVSPSLAFAAGSSGVYRWNGASWSSNYSSAQTLYGVDALNSSWAFAVGSSGKIFKWGGSSWSQDADTGNSVHYAVKIYNGTLAFAVGSSGKIFKWGGSSWSQDIDTGSNTFYAVDVYNGTLAFAAGSSGKIYKWNGASWAQQASPTSDAIRGLSFAGGAYAKAVTSGGEILAWNGASWSVEWQYQCDNGNLTDGASCSDGDSCWLSTSCAARNANYSSCWARQEYNATVNAIGFGPVASCAFAASTLNAIAECGNGTYFASTNASQLADYYRSLARTIVQASNASQLLSVSGSINSTLYPDSFIEYSFVPEESVFEYGDISVTVENPPFQSCNGSVFVPEQISVDEAKVTSYSADKWTDLLRLSNAATGGWLTVFNLSEYGASYLSLGDPFVVQFNASKLVSGEYNDFSVRTGSDSQNSGTECPSANRLIYRGRLRAQVNYSGIFPQCLSRNATVYYDLDFDGVADGSVNISVGAPGLPYASDGFVTVDQLNTSTNGVDNAFQRLLDKLNFMNENPSAPSGSASNPIDLKVGDEINSTVIVGEGVPYMWGPAEVSVMVWT
;
A
#
# COMPACT_ATOMS: atom_id res chain seq x y z
N MET A 1 11.97 -68.09 -32.23
CA MET A 1 11.26 -69.04 -33.12
C MET A 1 12.19 -69.40 -34.25
N GLY A 2 12.56 -70.68 -34.40
CA GLY A 2 13.51 -71.14 -35.42
C GLY A 2 13.01 -72.36 -36.18
N PHE A 3 13.54 -72.58 -37.38
CA PHE A 3 13.47 -73.79 -38.23
C PHE A 3 14.66 -73.72 -39.22
N ARG A 4 15.69 -74.60 -39.20
CA ARG A 4 15.85 -75.94 -39.87
C ARG A 4 15.31 -75.97 -41.32
N GLY A 5 15.95 -76.49 -42.37
CA GLY A 5 17.24 -77.18 -42.59
C GLY A 5 17.31 -77.83 -44.00
N ILE A 6 18.53 -77.93 -44.57
CA ILE A 6 19.18 -79.02 -45.34
C ILE A 6 18.44 -79.83 -46.43
N GLY A 7 19.11 -79.98 -47.59
CA GLY A 7 19.11 -81.16 -48.49
C GLY A 7 19.30 -80.76 -49.97
N GLY A 8 20.22 -81.25 -50.80
CA GLY A 8 21.10 -82.41 -50.77
C GLY A 8 21.02 -83.24 -52.07
N VAL A 9 21.82 -82.86 -53.08
CA VAL A 9 22.54 -83.71 -54.10
C VAL A 9 21.75 -84.71 -54.97
N VAL A 10 21.84 -84.57 -56.32
CA VAL A 10 22.25 -85.63 -57.29
C VAL A 10 22.77 -84.95 -58.59
N VAL A 11 23.93 -85.40 -59.06
CA VAL A 11 24.77 -84.87 -60.14
C VAL A 11 24.75 -85.80 -61.37
N LEU A 12 25.17 -85.27 -62.53
CA LEU A 12 25.70 -85.95 -63.75
C LEU A 12 24.73 -86.40 -64.85
N LYS A 13 24.58 -85.56 -65.89
CA LYS A 13 24.79 -85.89 -67.33
C LYS A 13 24.44 -84.69 -68.25
N ARG A 14 25.24 -83.62 -68.26
CA ARG A 14 25.20 -82.51 -69.26
C ARG A 14 26.57 -81.87 -69.55
N GLY A 15 27.68 -82.59 -69.34
CA GLY A 15 29.04 -82.02 -69.38
C GLY A 15 29.80 -82.05 -70.72
N LEU A 16 29.26 -82.65 -71.79
CA LEU A 16 30.03 -82.92 -73.02
C LEU A 16 29.68 -82.02 -74.22
N ILE A 17 28.59 -81.24 -74.16
CA ILE A 17 28.18 -80.35 -75.26
C ILE A 17 28.66 -78.90 -75.02
N PHE A 18 28.85 -78.49 -73.77
CA PHE A 18 29.32 -77.13 -73.43
C PHE A 18 30.80 -76.86 -73.77
N THR A 19 31.64 -77.89 -73.88
CA THR A 19 33.08 -77.71 -74.13
C THR A 19 33.43 -77.45 -75.59
N LEU A 20 32.56 -77.81 -76.54
CA LEU A 20 32.82 -77.61 -77.97
C LEU A 20 32.50 -76.17 -78.42
N ASP A 21 31.40 -75.58 -77.92
CA ASP A 21 31.03 -74.19 -78.21
C ASP A 21 32.02 -73.18 -77.60
N ALA A 22 32.63 -73.52 -76.45
CA ALA A 22 33.64 -72.69 -75.82
C ALA A 22 34.94 -72.57 -76.64
N MET A 23 35.34 -73.63 -77.36
CA MET A 23 36.56 -73.59 -78.19
C MET A 23 36.37 -72.80 -79.49
N ALA A 24 35.18 -72.85 -80.10
CA ALA A 24 34.88 -72.08 -81.30
C ALA A 24 34.80 -70.57 -81.02
N ALA A 25 34.24 -70.17 -79.87
CA ALA A 25 34.20 -68.78 -79.43
C ALA A 25 35.60 -68.20 -79.13
N PHE A 26 36.51 -69.01 -78.57
CA PHE A 26 37.86 -68.56 -78.22
C PHE A 26 38.73 -68.28 -79.45
N LEU A 27 38.57 -69.05 -80.54
CA LEU A 27 39.30 -68.85 -81.80
C LEU A 27 38.84 -67.60 -82.56
N LEU A 28 37.56 -67.23 -82.48
CA LEU A 28 37.02 -65.99 -83.05
C LEU A 28 37.46 -64.73 -82.28
N LEU A 29 37.62 -64.83 -80.96
CA LEU A 29 38.13 -63.73 -80.13
C LEU A 29 39.61 -63.42 -80.40
N LEU A 30 40.44 -64.45 -80.64
CA LEU A 30 41.85 -64.27 -80.94
C LEU A 30 42.10 -63.63 -82.32
N SER A 31 41.26 -63.90 -83.31
CA SER A 31 41.37 -63.28 -84.63
C SER A 31 40.88 -61.82 -84.66
N LEU A 32 39.90 -61.46 -83.82
CA LEU A 32 39.45 -60.08 -83.63
C LEU A 32 40.50 -59.22 -82.89
N ALA A 33 41.20 -59.82 -81.91
CA ALA A 33 42.25 -59.14 -81.15
C ALA A 33 43.50 -58.84 -81.99
N ALA A 34 43.83 -59.70 -82.97
CA ALA A 34 44.95 -59.46 -83.89
C ALA A 34 44.66 -58.35 -84.92
N LEU A 35 43.39 -58.15 -85.30
CA LEU A 35 42.98 -57.12 -86.26
C LEU A 35 42.94 -55.71 -85.64
N LEU A 36 42.71 -55.60 -84.31
CA LEU A 36 42.68 -54.32 -83.60
C LEU A 36 44.08 -53.72 -83.32
N MET A 37 45.13 -54.54 -83.34
CA MET A 37 46.50 -54.10 -83.02
C MET A 37 47.29 -53.54 -84.23
N VAL A 38 46.73 -53.55 -85.45
CA VAL A 38 47.49 -53.23 -86.67
C VAL A 38 47.11 -51.87 -87.28
N THR A 39 46.12 -51.14 -86.75
CA THR A 39 45.97 -49.70 -87.01
C THR A 39 46.75 -48.88 -85.98
N ALA A 40 48.03 -48.70 -86.29
CA ALA A 40 48.87 -47.53 -86.02
C ALA A 40 48.11 -46.29 -85.50
N GLY A 41 48.60 -45.51 -84.54
CA GLY A 41 49.98 -45.25 -84.15
C GLY A 41 50.11 -43.74 -83.87
N SER A 42 50.93 -43.39 -82.86
CA SER A 42 51.34 -42.03 -82.45
C SER A 42 50.29 -41.08 -81.86
N THR A 43 50.22 -41.02 -80.53
CA THR A 43 50.58 -39.85 -79.69
C THR A 43 50.26 -40.24 -78.24
N VAL A 44 51.25 -40.63 -77.44
CA VAL A 44 51.08 -40.64 -75.98
C VAL A 44 50.97 -39.17 -75.59
N SER A 45 49.75 -38.70 -75.38
CA SER A 45 49.50 -37.32 -74.98
C SER A 45 50.16 -37.06 -73.63
N GLN A 46 50.73 -35.87 -73.45
CA GLN A 46 51.23 -35.40 -72.15
C GLN A 46 50.17 -35.51 -71.02
N SER A 47 48.89 -35.70 -71.35
CA SER A 47 47.82 -35.92 -70.38
C SER A 47 47.88 -37.29 -69.70
N LEU A 48 48.30 -38.37 -70.38
CA LEU A 48 48.34 -39.73 -69.80
C LEU A 48 49.49 -39.91 -68.81
N SER A 49 50.64 -39.25 -69.04
CA SER A 49 51.73 -39.20 -68.06
C SER A 49 51.40 -38.30 -66.87
N HIS A 50 50.70 -37.19 -67.10
CA HIS A 50 50.27 -36.30 -66.02
C HIS A 50 49.20 -36.94 -65.10
N GLU A 51 48.28 -37.73 -65.67
CA GLU A 51 47.29 -38.51 -64.89
C GLU A 51 47.96 -39.61 -64.06
N SER A 52 48.98 -40.30 -64.60
CA SER A 52 49.70 -41.34 -63.84
C SER A 52 50.54 -40.73 -62.70
N PHE A 53 51.21 -39.60 -62.95
CA PHE A 53 51.95 -38.88 -61.89
C PHE A 53 51.02 -38.32 -60.82
N HIS A 54 49.84 -37.80 -61.21
CA HIS A 54 48.88 -37.29 -60.24
C HIS A 54 48.29 -38.41 -59.38
N SER A 55 47.95 -39.55 -59.98
CA SER A 55 47.46 -40.73 -59.26
C SER A 55 48.52 -41.24 -58.29
N LEU A 56 49.79 -41.31 -58.69
CA LEU A 56 50.88 -41.73 -57.82
C LEU A 56 51.16 -40.73 -56.69
N ALA A 57 51.10 -39.42 -56.95
CA ALA A 57 51.21 -38.39 -55.92
C ALA A 57 50.04 -38.49 -54.92
N GLN A 58 48.81 -38.73 -55.42
CA GLN A 58 47.61 -38.90 -54.59
C GLN A 58 47.66 -40.18 -53.75
N ASP A 59 48.07 -41.30 -54.33
CA ASP A 59 48.25 -42.55 -53.61
C ASP A 59 49.34 -42.42 -52.54
N SER A 60 50.46 -41.76 -52.86
CA SER A 60 51.53 -41.50 -51.88
C SER A 60 51.02 -40.71 -50.68
N VAL A 61 50.31 -39.60 -50.91
CA VAL A 61 49.67 -38.78 -49.86
C VAL A 61 48.63 -39.59 -49.07
N SER A 62 47.84 -40.42 -49.75
CA SER A 62 46.81 -41.27 -49.13
C SER A 62 47.41 -42.38 -48.25
N VAL A 63 48.52 -42.97 -48.67
CA VAL A 63 49.25 -44.00 -47.92
C VAL A 63 49.87 -43.40 -46.67
N ILE A 64 50.64 -42.31 -46.77
CA ILE A 64 51.33 -41.75 -45.60
C ILE A 64 50.41 -41.06 -44.59
N SER A 65 49.21 -40.64 -45.02
CA SER A 65 48.17 -40.13 -44.11
C SER A 65 47.35 -41.22 -43.42
N LYS A 66 47.64 -42.50 -43.66
CA LYS A 66 46.97 -43.65 -43.03
C LYS A 66 47.94 -44.66 -42.44
N MET A 67 49.17 -44.72 -42.95
CA MET A 67 50.24 -45.57 -42.46
C MET A 67 50.74 -45.00 -41.13
N SER A 68 50.70 -45.83 -40.08
CA SER A 68 51.15 -45.46 -38.74
C SER A 68 52.66 -45.65 -38.57
N LEU A 69 53.28 -45.00 -37.59
CA LEU A 69 54.67 -45.27 -37.21
C LEU A 69 54.86 -46.73 -36.76
N TYR A 70 53.82 -47.36 -36.21
CA TYR A 70 53.80 -48.79 -35.91
C TYR A 70 54.04 -49.65 -37.16
N ASP A 71 53.39 -49.32 -38.28
CA ASP A 71 53.48 -50.08 -39.54
C ASP A 71 54.90 -50.03 -40.14
N VAL A 72 55.61 -48.91 -39.94
CA VAL A 72 56.98 -48.69 -40.43
C VAL A 72 58.07 -48.93 -39.38
N ARG A 73 57.70 -49.35 -38.17
CA ARG A 73 58.62 -49.56 -37.03
C ARG A 73 59.74 -50.57 -37.29
N ARG A 74 59.56 -51.44 -38.29
CA ARG A 74 60.58 -52.43 -38.69
C ARG A 74 61.78 -51.79 -39.41
N ASP A 75 61.69 -50.53 -39.83
CA ASP A 75 62.83 -49.79 -40.36
C ASP A 75 63.78 -49.40 -39.21
N ASP A 76 65.07 -49.68 -39.37
CA ASP A 76 66.08 -49.46 -38.32
C ASP A 76 66.17 -47.99 -37.89
N PHE A 77 65.89 -47.03 -38.79
CA PHE A 77 65.91 -45.61 -38.46
C PHE A 77 64.68 -45.22 -37.64
N VAL A 78 63.48 -45.69 -38.02
CA VAL A 78 62.27 -45.45 -37.24
C VAL A 78 62.41 -46.02 -35.83
N LYS A 79 62.96 -47.23 -35.71
CA LYS A 79 63.26 -47.84 -34.41
C LYS A 79 64.21 -46.97 -33.56
N GLN A 80 65.26 -46.41 -34.16
CA GLN A 80 66.19 -45.51 -33.46
C GLN A 80 65.52 -44.22 -32.97
N LEU A 81 64.49 -43.71 -33.66
CA LEU A 81 63.74 -42.54 -33.19
C LEU A 81 62.99 -42.83 -31.88
N PHE A 82 62.48 -44.05 -31.69
CA PHE A 82 61.88 -44.46 -30.42
C PHE A 82 62.96 -44.76 -29.36
N ASP A 83 64.04 -45.45 -29.73
CA ASP A 83 65.12 -45.82 -28.80
C ASP A 83 65.87 -44.59 -28.24
N ASN A 84 65.99 -43.52 -29.04
CA ASN A 84 66.61 -42.25 -28.63
C ASN A 84 65.63 -41.28 -27.95
N GLY A 85 64.36 -41.67 -27.78
CA GLY A 85 63.32 -40.86 -27.16
C GLY A 85 62.84 -39.67 -28.00
N THR A 86 63.07 -39.67 -29.31
CA THR A 86 62.49 -38.67 -30.24
C THR A 86 60.99 -38.88 -30.41
N PHE A 87 60.54 -40.13 -30.42
CA PHE A 87 59.13 -40.51 -30.33
C PHE A 87 58.92 -41.44 -29.13
N ALA A 88 57.82 -41.30 -28.41
CA ALA A 88 57.44 -42.15 -27.28
C ALA A 88 56.59 -43.34 -27.76
N GLN A 89 56.44 -44.39 -26.94
CA GLN A 89 55.70 -45.61 -27.32
C GLN A 89 54.23 -45.33 -27.71
N GLU A 90 53.67 -44.25 -27.21
CA GLU A 90 52.32 -43.74 -27.52
C GLU A 90 52.20 -43.13 -28.94
N ASP A 91 53.30 -42.65 -29.52
CA ASP A 91 53.35 -42.08 -30.87
C ASP A 91 53.27 -43.15 -31.97
N GLU A 92 53.24 -44.43 -31.61
CA GLU A 92 53.13 -45.55 -32.56
C GLU A 92 51.89 -45.46 -33.47
N ASN A 93 50.80 -44.87 -32.96
CA ASN A 93 49.56 -44.67 -33.72
C ASN A 93 49.58 -43.41 -34.60
N MET A 94 50.57 -42.51 -34.45
CA MET A 94 50.70 -41.34 -35.33
C MET A 94 50.94 -41.79 -36.77
N THR A 95 50.29 -41.12 -37.72
CA THR A 95 50.56 -41.37 -39.13
C THR A 95 51.97 -40.89 -39.48
N VAL A 96 52.59 -41.50 -40.49
CA VAL A 96 53.91 -41.06 -40.98
C VAL A 96 53.86 -39.59 -41.41
N MET A 97 52.72 -39.12 -41.95
CA MET A 97 52.50 -37.72 -42.29
C MET A 97 52.55 -36.81 -41.06
N GLU A 98 51.86 -37.16 -39.98
CA GLU A 98 51.88 -36.41 -38.71
C GLU A 98 53.26 -36.47 -38.05
N ALA A 99 53.97 -37.59 -38.14
CA ALA A 99 55.32 -37.74 -37.61
C ALA A 99 56.31 -36.80 -38.33
N ILE A 100 56.33 -36.79 -39.67
CA ILE A 100 57.17 -35.87 -40.46
C ILE A 100 56.77 -34.41 -40.17
N GLY A 101 55.47 -34.13 -40.09
CA GLY A 101 54.95 -32.80 -39.76
C GLY A 101 55.37 -32.33 -38.37
N SER A 102 55.30 -33.18 -37.36
CA SER A 102 55.67 -32.87 -35.97
C SER A 102 57.16 -32.54 -35.82
N LEU A 103 58.04 -33.22 -36.58
CA LEU A 103 59.47 -32.93 -36.62
C LEU A 103 59.76 -31.62 -37.38
N TRP A 104 59.04 -31.35 -38.48
CA TRP A 104 59.14 -30.07 -39.19
C TRP A 104 58.68 -28.89 -38.34
N ALA A 105 57.57 -29.05 -37.60
CA ALA A 105 56.98 -28.01 -36.76
C ALA A 105 57.94 -27.49 -35.67
N GLN A 106 58.88 -28.32 -35.18
CA GLN A 106 59.85 -27.89 -34.15
C GLN A 106 60.86 -26.84 -34.66
N ASN A 107 61.02 -26.69 -35.98
CA ASN A 107 61.78 -25.61 -36.63
C ASN A 107 63.25 -25.50 -36.17
N ASP A 108 63.89 -26.61 -35.85
CA ASP A 108 65.33 -26.71 -35.59
C ASP A 108 66.05 -27.61 -36.59
N THR A 109 67.37 -27.46 -36.67
CA THR A 109 68.21 -28.10 -37.70
C THR A 109 68.35 -29.62 -37.49
N ALA A 110 68.25 -30.10 -36.25
CA ALA A 110 68.36 -31.52 -35.93
C ALA A 110 67.08 -32.25 -36.33
N ASN A 111 65.92 -31.75 -35.92
CA ASN A 111 64.61 -32.30 -36.26
C ASN A 111 64.27 -32.15 -37.74
N ALA A 112 64.70 -31.07 -38.41
CA ALA A 112 64.60 -30.98 -39.88
C ALA A 112 65.40 -32.09 -40.59
N THR A 113 66.54 -32.49 -40.02
CA THR A 113 67.35 -33.61 -40.54
C THR A 113 66.64 -34.95 -40.31
N LEU A 114 66.02 -35.14 -39.14
CA LEU A 114 65.24 -36.34 -38.83
C LEU A 114 63.97 -36.44 -39.70
N ALA A 115 63.24 -35.35 -39.88
CA ALA A 115 62.08 -35.25 -40.78
C ALA A 115 62.46 -35.62 -42.21
N ARG A 116 63.60 -35.10 -42.68
CA ARG A 116 64.16 -35.42 -44.00
C ARG A 116 64.50 -36.91 -44.13
N GLN A 117 65.20 -37.48 -43.16
CA GLN A 117 65.59 -38.90 -43.19
C GLN A 117 64.37 -39.82 -43.12
N LEU A 118 63.38 -39.49 -42.29
CA LEU A 118 62.12 -40.22 -42.18
C LEU A 118 61.35 -40.18 -43.50
N ALA A 119 61.18 -39.00 -44.09
CA ALA A 119 60.55 -38.82 -45.40
C ALA A 119 61.28 -39.64 -46.48
N GLN A 120 62.61 -39.56 -46.53
CA GLN A 120 63.40 -40.31 -47.52
C GLN A 120 63.22 -41.83 -47.39
N ARG A 121 63.27 -42.36 -46.17
CA ARG A 121 63.16 -43.81 -45.90
C ARG A 121 61.79 -44.37 -46.28
N VAL A 122 60.71 -43.67 -45.94
CA VAL A 122 59.36 -44.16 -46.23
C VAL A 122 59.00 -43.99 -47.71
N PHE A 123 59.24 -42.82 -48.30
CA PHE A 123 58.82 -42.55 -49.69
C PHE A 123 59.67 -43.26 -50.74
N SER A 124 60.95 -43.53 -50.48
CA SER A 124 61.81 -44.26 -51.43
C SER A 124 61.37 -45.71 -51.66
N GLN A 125 60.57 -46.28 -50.74
CA GLN A 125 59.98 -47.60 -50.91
C GLN A 125 58.65 -47.56 -51.68
N SER A 126 57.93 -46.43 -51.66
CA SER A 126 56.60 -46.27 -52.26
C SER A 126 56.64 -45.69 -53.68
N ILE A 127 57.63 -44.86 -54.02
CA ILE A 127 57.77 -44.23 -55.34
C ILE A 127 58.85 -44.97 -56.15
N PRO A 128 58.55 -45.45 -57.37
CA PRO A 128 59.52 -46.14 -58.23
C PRO A 128 60.79 -45.32 -58.50
N SER A 129 61.95 -45.98 -58.48
CA SER A 129 63.28 -45.33 -58.55
C SER A 129 63.58 -44.54 -59.84
N HIS A 130 62.77 -44.70 -60.89
CA HIS A 130 62.90 -43.94 -62.14
C HIS A 130 62.16 -42.61 -62.12
N LEU A 131 61.38 -42.34 -61.06
CA LEU A 131 60.67 -41.07 -60.84
C LEU A 131 61.35 -40.24 -59.77
N GLN A 132 61.23 -38.93 -59.93
CA GLN A 132 61.71 -37.92 -59.00
C GLN A 132 60.54 -37.41 -58.16
N TRP A 133 60.78 -37.08 -56.90
CA TRP A 133 59.71 -36.62 -56.01
C TRP A 133 60.20 -35.63 -54.96
N ALA A 134 59.26 -34.86 -54.42
CA ALA A 134 59.47 -33.97 -53.29
C ALA A 134 58.27 -34.03 -52.35
N ILE A 135 58.53 -33.87 -51.05
CA ILE A 135 57.50 -33.60 -50.04
C ILE A 135 57.76 -32.24 -49.42
N ALA A 136 56.69 -31.45 -49.30
CA ALA A 136 56.74 -30.13 -48.71
C ALA A 136 55.58 -29.91 -47.73
N PHE A 137 55.86 -29.18 -46.66
CA PHE A 137 54.86 -28.66 -45.71
C PHE A 137 54.81 -27.14 -45.88
N GLU A 138 53.61 -26.57 -46.09
CA GLU A 138 53.43 -25.12 -46.33
C GLU A 138 54.34 -24.56 -47.44
N GLY A 139 54.63 -25.39 -48.45
CA GLY A 139 55.53 -25.04 -49.56
C GLY A 139 57.03 -25.16 -49.27
N GLU A 140 57.43 -25.45 -48.03
CA GLU A 140 58.83 -25.71 -47.66
C GLU A 140 59.20 -27.17 -47.93
N ILE A 141 60.19 -27.39 -48.82
CA ILE A 141 60.62 -28.74 -49.20
C ILE A 141 61.41 -29.40 -48.07
N ILE A 142 60.84 -30.45 -47.49
CA ILE A 142 61.49 -31.29 -46.46
C ILE A 142 62.56 -32.17 -47.12
N TYR A 143 62.19 -32.81 -48.23
CA TYR A 143 63.08 -33.63 -49.04
C TYR A 143 62.66 -33.60 -50.51
N ASN A 144 63.64 -33.55 -51.40
CA ASN A 144 63.49 -33.74 -52.84
C ASN A 144 64.62 -34.61 -53.40
N THR A 145 64.32 -35.42 -54.40
CA THR A 145 65.33 -36.28 -55.05
C THR A 145 66.23 -35.49 -56.00
N THR A 146 65.68 -34.50 -56.70
CA THR A 146 66.40 -33.53 -57.56
C THR A 146 65.77 -32.14 -57.45
N GLU A 147 66.48 -31.08 -57.86
CA GLU A 147 65.90 -29.74 -57.93
C GLU A 147 64.80 -29.67 -59.01
N LEU A 148 63.66 -29.08 -58.65
CA LEU A 148 62.52 -28.87 -59.56
C LEU A 148 62.92 -27.86 -60.65
N SER A 149 62.87 -28.28 -61.92
CA SER A 149 63.16 -27.44 -63.08
C SER A 149 61.89 -27.13 -63.88
N ALA A 150 61.77 -25.89 -64.38
CA ALA A 150 60.57 -25.37 -65.07
C ALA A 150 60.24 -26.07 -66.42
N THR A 151 61.06 -27.01 -66.88
CA THR A 151 60.91 -27.70 -68.17
C THR A 151 60.29 -29.09 -68.08
N ARG A 152 59.86 -29.54 -66.88
CA ARG A 152 59.32 -30.89 -66.64
C ARG A 152 57.84 -30.87 -66.24
N SER A 153 57.08 -31.88 -66.64
CA SER A 153 55.69 -32.08 -66.17
C SER A 153 55.70 -32.60 -64.73
N VAL A 154 55.17 -31.80 -63.80
CA VAL A 154 55.09 -32.12 -62.37
C VAL A 154 53.63 -32.29 -61.99
N ALA A 155 53.29 -33.39 -61.32
CA ALA A 155 51.99 -33.55 -60.68
C ALA A 155 52.15 -33.45 -59.17
N ALA A 156 51.27 -32.70 -58.51
CA ALA A 156 51.24 -32.57 -57.07
C ALA A 156 49.89 -33.06 -56.51
N SER A 157 49.93 -33.68 -55.34
CA SER A 157 48.75 -33.94 -54.52
C SER A 157 48.93 -33.29 -53.15
N ARG A 158 47.85 -32.74 -52.60
CA ARG A 158 47.86 -31.93 -51.39
C ARG A 158 46.89 -32.50 -50.37
N ARG A 159 47.26 -32.44 -49.09
CA ARG A 159 46.40 -32.81 -47.97
C ARG A 159 46.69 -31.94 -46.78
N ILE A 160 45.67 -31.73 -45.96
CA ILE A 160 45.75 -30.96 -44.73
C ILE A 160 46.04 -31.91 -43.56
N VAL A 161 46.99 -31.51 -42.70
CA VAL A 161 47.23 -32.12 -41.39
C VAL A 161 46.93 -31.09 -40.31
N SER A 162 46.11 -31.47 -39.32
CA SER A 162 45.77 -30.60 -38.18
C SER A 162 46.69 -30.90 -37.00
N GLY A 163 47.02 -29.88 -36.19
CA GLY A 163 47.89 -30.04 -35.01
C GLY A 163 49.39 -29.94 -35.31
N VAL A 164 49.74 -29.46 -36.50
CA VAL A 164 51.12 -29.23 -36.94
C VAL A 164 51.22 -27.79 -37.44
N ASN A 165 52.01 -26.96 -36.76
CA ASN A 165 52.29 -25.59 -37.20
C ASN A 165 53.70 -25.16 -36.76
N ARG A 166 54.32 -24.26 -37.51
CA ARG A 166 55.72 -23.89 -37.31
C ARG A 166 55.95 -23.24 -35.94
N SER A 167 56.91 -23.77 -35.18
CA SER A 167 57.32 -23.35 -33.83
C SER A 167 56.21 -23.44 -32.76
N GLN A 168 55.24 -24.35 -32.92
CA GLN A 168 54.13 -24.54 -31.99
C GLN A 168 54.04 -26.00 -31.51
N PRO A 169 53.70 -26.27 -30.23
CA PRO A 169 53.54 -27.62 -29.72
C PRO A 169 52.35 -28.34 -30.38
N SER A 170 52.43 -29.67 -30.55
CA SER A 170 51.40 -30.50 -31.18
C SER A 170 50.32 -31.01 -30.20
N HIS A 171 50.69 -31.13 -28.91
CA HIS A 171 49.80 -31.56 -27.82
C HIS A 171 49.89 -30.57 -26.66
N GLY A 172 48.81 -30.44 -25.89
CA GLY A 172 48.83 -29.62 -24.69
C GLY A 172 47.95 -30.13 -23.55
N CYS A 173 47.91 -29.33 -22.51
CA CYS A 173 47.34 -29.57 -21.20
C CYS A 173 45.94 -28.99 -21.08
N ILE A 174 44.98 -29.76 -20.58
CA ILE A 174 43.72 -29.21 -20.08
C ILE A 174 43.59 -29.57 -18.60
N ALA A 175 43.26 -28.58 -17.78
CA ALA A 175 43.07 -28.77 -16.36
C ALA A 175 41.71 -28.22 -15.94
N ARG A 176 41.11 -28.84 -14.92
CA ARG A 176 40.01 -28.27 -14.17
C ARG A 176 40.35 -28.30 -12.68
N ALA A 177 39.83 -27.33 -11.94
CA ALA A 177 39.99 -27.23 -10.49
C ALA A 177 38.60 -27.20 -9.83
N PHE A 178 38.49 -27.85 -8.67
CA PHE A 178 37.28 -27.83 -7.86
C PHE A 178 37.63 -27.96 -6.38
N LEU A 179 36.80 -27.34 -5.55
CA LEU A 179 36.97 -27.36 -4.11
C LEU A 179 36.25 -28.58 -3.51
N GLN A 180 36.96 -29.42 -2.75
CA GLN A 180 36.37 -30.59 -2.10
C GLN A 180 35.88 -30.30 -0.68
N LYS A 181 36.59 -29.40 0.04
CA LYS A 181 36.30 -28.98 1.42
C LYS A 181 36.78 -27.54 1.63
N ILE A 182 36.18 -26.85 2.59
CA ILE A 182 36.63 -25.55 3.11
C ILE A 182 37.21 -25.75 4.51
N LYS A 183 38.14 -24.87 4.93
CA LYS A 183 38.64 -24.80 6.31
C LYS A 183 37.85 -23.80 7.16
N GLY A 184 37.01 -22.98 6.53
CA GLY A 184 36.10 -22.09 7.23
C GLY A 184 35.33 -21.20 6.26
N LYS A 185 34.13 -20.82 6.67
CA LYS A 185 33.39 -19.67 6.14
C LYS A 185 32.64 -19.01 7.30
N ASN A 186 32.47 -17.70 7.24
CA ASN A 186 31.59 -16.99 8.17
C ASN A 186 30.14 -17.23 7.77
N GLU A 187 29.30 -17.57 8.74
CA GLU A 187 27.87 -17.80 8.54
C GLU A 187 27.12 -17.20 9.74
N LYS A 188 25.84 -16.85 9.51
CA LYS A 188 24.95 -16.33 10.54
C LYS A 188 23.70 -17.18 10.66
N ALA A 189 23.37 -17.59 11.88
CA ALA A 189 22.06 -18.18 12.19
C ALA A 189 21.16 -17.08 12.75
N TYR A 190 20.05 -16.79 12.07
CA TYR A 190 19.13 -15.70 12.42
C TYR A 190 17.91 -16.21 13.19
N ALA A 191 17.45 -15.41 14.14
CA ALA A 191 16.08 -15.38 14.61
C ALA A 191 15.53 -13.97 14.40
N PHE A 192 14.49 -13.87 13.58
CA PHE A 192 13.83 -12.61 13.26
C PHE A 192 12.69 -12.34 14.26
N PHE A 193 12.53 -11.08 14.62
CA PHE A 193 11.36 -10.62 15.34
C PHE A 193 10.33 -10.13 14.34
N GLY A 194 9.08 -10.48 14.62
CA GLY A 194 7.95 -9.85 13.97
C GLY A 194 7.88 -8.36 14.29
N GLY A 195 6.94 -7.69 13.66
CA GLY A 195 6.81 -6.25 13.77
C GLY A 195 6.43 -5.73 15.12
N PHE A 196 5.77 -6.57 15.91
CA PHE A 196 5.62 -6.35 17.33
C PHE A 196 5.72 -7.68 18.04
N THR A 197 6.63 -7.77 18.98
CA THR A 197 6.79 -8.93 19.86
C THR A 197 6.93 -8.43 21.29
N GLY A 198 5.99 -8.76 22.16
CA GLY A 198 5.93 -8.22 23.54
C GLY A 198 4.48 -8.02 23.98
N GLN A 199 4.18 -7.64 25.22
CA GLN A 199 4.93 -6.80 26.16
C GLN A 199 5.47 -7.64 27.34
N GLY A 200 6.76 -7.99 27.31
CA GLY A 200 7.39 -8.89 28.27
C GLY A 200 8.87 -9.18 27.96
N ASN A 201 9.50 -10.03 28.77
CA ASN A 201 10.82 -10.56 28.43
C ASN A 201 10.68 -11.55 27.27
N LEU A 202 11.61 -11.49 26.31
CA LEU A 202 11.49 -12.24 25.07
C LEU A 202 12.54 -13.34 25.02
N THR A 203 12.22 -14.48 24.42
CA THR A 203 13.19 -15.55 24.13
C THR A 203 13.02 -16.03 22.71
N VAL A 204 14.11 -16.06 21.94
CA VAL A 204 14.16 -16.67 20.61
C VAL A 204 15.18 -17.78 20.61
N ALA A 205 15.03 -18.75 19.71
CA ALA A 205 15.92 -19.90 19.61
C ALA A 205 16.60 -19.89 18.24
N LEU A 206 17.94 -19.85 18.26
CA LEU A 206 18.78 -20.00 17.08
C LEU A 206 18.94 -21.49 16.77
N ARG A 207 18.64 -21.89 15.53
CA ARG A 207 18.58 -23.28 15.09
C ARG A 207 19.36 -23.48 13.79
N GLY A 208 19.67 -24.74 13.46
CA GLY A 208 20.39 -25.08 12.22
C GLY A 208 21.90 -24.79 12.27
N ILE A 209 22.44 -24.58 13.47
CA ILE A 209 23.88 -24.34 13.67
C ILE A 209 24.62 -25.69 13.64
N PRO A 210 25.65 -25.85 12.80
CA PRO A 210 26.35 -27.11 12.63
C PRO A 210 27.20 -27.51 13.85
N ALA A 211 27.56 -28.80 13.95
CA ALA A 211 28.32 -29.34 15.09
C ALA A 211 29.78 -28.86 15.13
N ASP A 212 30.34 -28.47 13.98
CA ASP A 212 31.68 -27.89 13.81
C ASP A 212 31.69 -26.36 13.95
N ALA A 213 30.56 -25.72 14.30
CA ALA A 213 30.48 -24.27 14.44
C ALA A 213 31.40 -23.72 15.54
N VAL A 214 32.16 -22.69 15.21
CA VAL A 214 32.97 -21.90 16.16
C VAL A 214 32.39 -20.50 16.27
N PHE A 215 31.70 -20.21 17.36
CA PHE A 215 31.05 -18.91 17.60
C PHE A 215 32.06 -17.77 17.73
N LYS A 216 31.81 -16.67 17.02
CA LYS A 216 32.64 -15.45 16.98
C LYS A 216 31.95 -14.26 17.62
N GLY A 217 30.62 -14.19 17.55
CA GLY A 217 29.84 -13.08 18.08
C GLY A 217 28.34 -13.32 18.02
N LEU A 218 27.60 -12.38 18.60
CA LEU A 218 26.15 -12.28 18.51
C LEU A 218 25.79 -10.86 18.06
N ASP A 219 25.28 -10.74 16.85
CA ASP A 219 24.77 -9.50 16.29
C ASP A 219 23.29 -9.34 16.62
N ILE A 220 22.90 -8.15 17.06
CA ILE A 220 21.53 -7.83 17.46
C ILE A 220 21.17 -6.50 16.80
N GLU A 221 20.15 -6.50 15.93
CA GLU A 221 19.61 -5.29 15.32
C GLU A 221 18.12 -5.23 15.59
N LEU A 222 17.67 -4.32 16.46
CA LEU A 222 16.28 -4.27 16.92
C LEU A 222 15.76 -2.83 17.02
N ASN A 223 14.47 -2.66 16.75
CA ASN A 223 13.70 -1.58 17.36
C ASN A 223 13.24 -2.05 18.75
N ALA A 224 13.95 -1.67 19.81
CA ALA A 224 13.60 -2.08 21.18
C ALA A 224 12.84 -0.95 21.92
N GLY A 225 11.84 -1.32 22.74
CA GLY A 225 11.10 -0.34 23.55
C GLY A 225 11.90 0.21 24.75
N ASP A 226 12.81 -0.58 25.33
CA ASP A 226 13.64 -0.22 26.49
C ASP A 226 15.02 -0.92 26.44
N ASN A 227 15.91 -0.59 27.36
CA ASN A 227 17.18 -1.27 27.58
C ASN A 227 16.95 -2.71 28.07
N PHE A 228 17.78 -3.66 27.62
CA PHE A 228 17.64 -5.07 27.97
C PHE A 228 19.00 -5.75 28.22
N THR A 229 18.97 -6.82 29.01
CA THR A 229 20.12 -7.69 29.23
C THR A 229 19.96 -8.97 28.45
N VAL A 230 21.01 -9.33 27.71
CA VAL A 230 21.03 -10.53 26.87
C VAL A 230 21.49 -11.73 27.70
N TYR A 231 20.75 -12.84 27.58
CA TYR A 231 21.11 -14.13 28.14
C TYR A 231 21.20 -15.16 27.02
N VAL A 232 22.23 -16.01 27.05
CA VAL A 232 22.40 -17.13 26.12
C VAL A 232 22.36 -18.42 26.93
N ASN A 233 21.43 -19.33 26.58
CA ASN A 233 21.20 -20.60 27.27
C ASN A 233 21.08 -20.44 28.80
N GLY A 234 20.41 -19.36 29.24
CA GLY A 234 20.17 -19.02 30.65
C GLY A 234 21.33 -18.30 31.36
N GLY A 235 22.51 -18.18 30.75
CA GLY A 235 23.64 -17.43 31.31
C GLY A 235 23.64 -15.98 30.84
N GLU A 236 23.93 -15.04 31.76
CA GLU A 236 24.02 -13.61 31.45
C GLU A 236 25.22 -13.31 30.54
N CYS A 237 25.04 -12.39 29.60
CA CYS A 237 26.07 -11.88 28.71
C CYS A 237 26.33 -10.38 28.96
N GLN A 238 25.50 -9.50 28.39
CA GLN A 238 25.73 -8.05 28.40
C GLN A 238 24.40 -7.29 28.42
N THR A 239 24.35 -6.17 29.14
CA THR A 239 23.27 -5.19 29.06
C THR A 239 23.50 -4.24 27.89
N LEU A 240 22.51 -4.14 27.01
CA LEU A 240 22.52 -3.28 25.83
C LEU A 240 21.60 -2.06 26.05
N TYR A 241 22.13 -0.91 25.66
CA TYR A 241 21.46 0.38 25.86
C TYR A 241 20.93 0.91 24.53
N ARG A 242 19.64 1.23 24.54
CA ARG A 242 18.94 1.85 23.43
C ARG A 242 19.37 3.30 23.26
N SER A 243 19.43 3.77 22.02
CA SER A 243 19.65 5.18 21.68
C SER A 243 18.67 5.66 20.60
N GLY A 244 18.08 6.86 20.77
CA GLY A 244 17.11 7.42 19.82
C GLY A 244 15.65 7.39 20.28
N SER A 245 14.71 7.77 19.40
CA SER A 245 13.25 7.84 19.64
C SER A 245 12.57 6.47 19.47
N ASN A 246 11.26 6.34 19.69
CA ASN A 246 10.56 5.03 19.66
C ASN A 246 10.63 4.29 18.31
N TYR A 247 11.01 5.00 17.25
CA TYR A 247 11.13 4.45 15.90
C TYR A 247 12.60 4.17 15.50
N SER A 248 13.58 4.40 16.37
CA SER A 248 14.99 4.19 16.06
C SER A 248 15.36 2.71 16.14
N VAL A 249 16.03 2.21 15.11
CA VAL A 249 16.67 0.88 15.11
C VAL A 249 18.09 1.04 15.65
N ASN A 250 18.50 0.16 16.55
CA ASN A 250 19.86 0.09 17.08
C ASN A 250 20.49 -1.25 16.73
N ALA A 251 21.78 -1.23 16.41
CA ALA A 251 22.59 -2.41 16.16
C ALA A 251 23.67 -2.55 17.25
N TRP A 252 23.88 -3.77 17.74
CA TRP A 252 24.86 -4.13 18.75
C TRP A 252 25.55 -5.43 18.37
N SER A 253 26.83 -5.56 18.67
CA SER A 253 27.58 -6.81 18.54
C SER A 253 28.17 -7.21 19.88
N VAL A 254 27.86 -8.42 20.34
CA VAL A 254 28.35 -9.00 21.58
C VAL A 254 29.42 -10.05 21.24
N THR A 255 30.67 -9.74 21.56
CA THR A 255 31.85 -10.59 21.25
C THR A 255 32.55 -11.14 22.49
N ASP A 256 31.95 -10.96 23.68
CA ASP A 256 32.51 -11.45 24.93
C ASP A 256 32.70 -12.98 24.91
N ALA A 257 33.93 -13.43 25.21
CA ALA A 257 34.29 -14.84 25.16
C ALA A 257 33.49 -15.71 26.14
N SER A 258 33.09 -15.15 27.30
CA SER A 258 32.29 -15.88 28.28
C SER A 258 30.84 -16.08 27.82
N CYS A 259 30.31 -15.13 27.04
CA CYS A 259 29.04 -15.26 26.35
C CYS A 259 29.11 -16.29 25.21
N MET A 260 30.15 -16.23 24.35
CA MET A 260 30.31 -17.16 23.24
C MET A 260 30.44 -18.62 23.69
N ALA A 261 31.10 -18.87 24.83
CA ALA A 261 31.23 -20.19 25.43
C ALA A 261 29.90 -20.81 25.92
N ARG A 262 28.79 -20.05 25.94
CA ARG A 262 27.45 -20.55 26.33
C ARG A 262 26.69 -21.15 25.18
N PHE A 263 27.04 -20.79 23.95
CA PHE A 263 26.47 -21.44 22.77
C PHE A 263 26.97 -22.88 22.67
N VAL A 264 26.11 -23.77 22.19
CA VAL A 264 26.41 -25.19 22.00
C VAL A 264 26.30 -25.50 20.51
N ALA A 265 27.44 -25.84 19.90
CA ALA A 265 27.50 -26.24 18.50
C ALA A 265 26.75 -27.56 18.28
N GLY A 266 26.00 -27.66 17.18
CA GLY A 266 25.18 -28.84 16.86
C GLY A 266 24.00 -29.08 17.79
N ALA A 267 23.73 -28.19 18.76
CA ALA A 267 22.52 -28.26 19.56
C ALA A 267 21.28 -28.00 18.68
N ALA A 268 20.17 -28.66 19.04
CA ALA A 268 18.90 -28.45 18.35
C ALA A 268 18.46 -26.97 18.43
N GLU A 269 18.70 -26.33 19.58
CA GLU A 269 18.30 -24.95 19.87
C GLU A 269 19.34 -24.26 20.76
N ASN A 270 19.68 -23.02 20.44
CA ASN A 270 20.40 -22.10 21.32
C ASN A 270 19.48 -20.94 21.67
N ASN A 271 19.04 -20.86 22.94
CA ASN A 271 18.08 -19.87 23.39
C ASN A 271 18.77 -18.54 23.71
N VAL A 272 18.29 -17.46 23.11
CA VAL A 272 18.70 -16.08 23.39
C VAL A 272 17.51 -15.35 24.00
N SER A 273 17.66 -14.91 25.25
CA SER A 273 16.63 -14.17 25.99
C SER A 273 17.00 -12.70 26.13
N LEU A 274 16.03 -11.82 25.89
CA LEU A 274 16.10 -10.37 26.05
C LEU A 274 15.29 -9.98 27.28
N ASN A 275 15.98 -9.72 28.39
CA ASN A 275 15.35 -9.33 29.64
C ASN A 275 15.36 -7.80 29.79
N PHE A 276 14.20 -7.17 29.61
CA PHE A 276 14.08 -5.72 29.70
C PHE A 276 14.30 -5.23 31.13
N THR A 277 15.14 -4.20 31.27
CA THR A 277 15.59 -3.66 32.57
C THR A 277 14.62 -2.66 33.19
N GLY A 278 13.77 -2.02 32.38
CA GLY A 278 12.76 -1.07 32.85
C GLY A 278 11.57 -1.72 33.54
N GLY A 279 10.92 -0.97 34.43
CA GLY A 279 9.71 -1.40 35.14
C GLY A 279 8.41 -1.23 34.34
N ASP A 280 8.43 -0.43 33.27
CA ASP A 280 7.26 -0.11 32.46
C ASP A 280 6.98 -1.22 31.43
N ALA A 281 5.92 -2.00 31.65
CA ALA A 281 5.51 -3.08 30.75
C ALA A 281 5.25 -2.57 29.31
N LEU A 282 4.82 -1.31 29.14
CA LEU A 282 4.57 -0.72 27.82
C LEU A 282 5.81 -0.62 26.94
N LYS A 283 7.00 -0.64 27.54
CA LYS A 283 8.28 -0.52 26.85
C LYS A 283 9.00 -1.84 26.67
N LYS A 284 8.42 -2.96 27.12
CA LYS A 284 9.01 -4.31 27.01
C LYS A 284 8.63 -4.99 25.70
N TYR A 285 8.95 -4.37 24.56
CA TYR A 285 8.62 -4.92 23.25
C TYR A 285 9.78 -4.76 22.27
N VAL A 286 9.72 -5.53 21.19
CA VAL A 286 10.55 -5.40 20.00
C VAL A 286 9.65 -5.10 18.80
N GLY A 287 9.92 -3.99 18.13
CA GLY A 287 9.21 -3.44 16.97
C GLY A 287 9.78 -3.88 15.60
N GLY A 288 10.27 -5.12 15.51
CA GLY A 288 11.01 -5.65 14.35
C GLY A 288 12.53 -5.74 14.55
N GLY A 289 13.15 -6.61 13.74
CA GLY A 289 14.61 -6.82 13.68
C GLY A 289 15.04 -8.26 13.82
N PHE A 290 16.28 -8.50 14.24
CA PHE A 290 16.82 -9.85 14.40
C PHE A 290 17.91 -9.97 15.47
N VAL A 291 18.15 -11.21 15.86
CA VAL A 291 19.32 -11.66 16.60
C VAL A 291 20.01 -12.71 15.74
N ALA A 292 21.33 -12.61 15.55
CA ALA A 292 22.11 -13.49 14.71
C ALA A 292 23.39 -13.96 15.40
N ALA A 293 23.55 -15.28 15.59
CA ALA A 293 24.83 -15.83 16.03
C ALA A 293 25.78 -15.94 14.83
N VAL A 294 26.95 -15.32 14.96
CA VAL A 294 28.04 -15.35 13.98
C VAL A 294 28.98 -16.50 14.32
N TYR A 295 29.21 -17.40 13.37
CA TYR A 295 30.10 -18.55 13.58
C TYR A 295 30.88 -18.92 12.31
N GLU A 296 32.04 -19.54 12.50
CA GLU A 296 32.84 -20.16 11.44
C GLU A 296 32.47 -21.64 11.34
N THR A 297 32.32 -22.18 10.12
CA THR A 297 32.02 -23.61 9.88
C THR A 297 32.76 -24.14 8.65
N GLU A 298 33.05 -25.44 8.65
CA GLU A 298 33.62 -26.17 7.53
C GLU A 298 32.53 -26.78 6.60
N GLN A 299 31.24 -26.63 6.94
CA GLN A 299 30.15 -27.18 6.15
C GLN A 299 29.90 -26.40 4.86
N LEU A 300 29.98 -27.10 3.72
CA LEU A 300 29.76 -26.51 2.40
C LEU A 300 28.31 -26.07 2.21
N ALA A 301 27.35 -26.97 2.44
CA ALA A 301 25.93 -26.71 2.22
C ALA A 301 25.07 -27.27 3.37
N PRO A 302 23.99 -26.58 3.76
CA PRO A 302 23.01 -27.11 4.72
C PRO A 302 22.19 -28.26 4.09
N GLN A 303 21.63 -29.14 4.91
CA GLN A 303 20.65 -30.12 4.42
C GLN A 303 19.33 -29.40 4.05
N GLN A 304 18.89 -29.57 2.80
CA GLN A 304 17.55 -29.12 2.39
C GLN A 304 16.49 -30.08 2.93
N SER A 305 15.41 -29.51 3.44
CA SER A 305 14.24 -30.22 3.92
C SER A 305 13.01 -29.76 3.14
N SER A 306 12.16 -30.71 2.74
CA SER A 306 10.82 -30.42 2.17
C SER A 306 9.78 -30.06 3.23
N THR A 307 10.22 -29.97 4.50
CA THR A 307 9.42 -29.54 5.66
C THR A 307 10.17 -28.44 6.40
N ALA A 308 9.49 -27.34 6.71
CA ALA A 308 10.02 -26.21 7.48
C ALA A 308 9.10 -25.88 8.66
N ARG A 309 9.67 -25.20 9.67
CA ARG A 309 8.95 -24.70 10.84
C ARG A 309 9.28 -23.24 11.07
N GLU A 310 8.25 -22.41 11.18
CA GLU A 310 8.35 -21.05 11.68
C GLU A 310 8.04 -21.05 13.17
N TYR A 311 9.04 -20.82 14.01
CA TYR A 311 8.87 -20.78 15.46
C TYR A 311 8.49 -19.38 15.92
N LEU A 312 7.52 -19.30 16.83
CA LEU A 312 7.15 -18.05 17.45
C LEU A 312 8.11 -17.75 18.63
N PRO A 313 8.46 -16.48 18.87
CA PRO A 313 9.24 -16.09 20.02
C PRO A 313 8.48 -16.39 21.32
N GLY A 314 9.22 -16.80 22.34
CA GLY A 314 8.71 -16.87 23.69
C GLY A 314 8.48 -15.46 24.25
N VAL A 315 7.30 -15.20 24.79
CA VAL A 315 6.94 -13.91 25.40
C VAL A 315 6.53 -14.17 26.83
N TYR A 316 7.37 -13.76 27.79
CA TYR A 316 7.10 -13.84 29.23
C TYR A 316 6.53 -12.50 29.70
N GLY A 317 5.22 -12.37 29.66
CA GLY A 317 4.47 -11.12 29.82
C GLY A 317 3.20 -11.16 28.98
N LEU A 318 2.67 -10.01 28.55
CA LEU A 318 1.52 -10.01 27.64
C LEU A 318 1.93 -10.62 26.30
N ALA A 319 1.46 -11.81 25.97
CA ALA A 319 1.86 -12.53 24.78
C ALA A 319 1.19 -11.98 23.51
N ASN A 320 1.66 -10.85 22.98
CA ASN A 320 1.33 -10.40 21.62
C ASN A 320 2.52 -10.60 20.68
N HIS A 321 2.24 -11.21 19.54
CA HIS A 321 3.23 -11.44 18.51
C HIS A 321 2.60 -11.25 17.13
N TYR A 322 3.07 -10.24 16.41
CA TYR A 322 2.62 -9.87 15.07
C TYR A 322 3.79 -10.06 14.12
N ALA A 323 3.66 -10.98 13.18
CA ALA A 323 4.77 -11.40 12.31
C ALA A 323 4.24 -11.90 10.96
N SER A 324 5.09 -12.60 10.22
CA SER A 324 4.69 -13.38 9.04
C SER A 324 5.51 -14.65 8.96
N PHE A 325 5.10 -15.56 8.08
CA PHE A 325 5.92 -16.67 7.63
C PHE A 325 5.91 -16.74 6.10
N TYR A 326 6.87 -17.43 5.52
CA TYR A 326 6.98 -17.62 4.07
C TYR A 326 7.03 -19.09 3.71
N VAL A 327 6.23 -19.50 2.72
CA VAL A 327 6.25 -20.86 2.17
C VAL A 327 7.12 -20.87 0.91
N PRO A 328 8.30 -21.52 0.91
CA PRO A 328 9.27 -21.46 -0.19
C PRO A 328 8.96 -22.49 -1.29
N GLY A 329 7.73 -22.45 -1.80
CA GLY A 329 7.25 -23.27 -2.91
C GLY A 329 5.79 -23.70 -2.78
N ALA A 330 5.43 -24.76 -3.50
CA ALA A 330 4.05 -25.26 -3.56
C ALA A 330 3.68 -26.05 -2.29
N LEU A 331 2.75 -25.53 -1.49
CA LEU A 331 2.37 -26.07 -0.19
C LEU A 331 1.66 -27.43 -0.28
N THR A 332 2.20 -28.46 0.40
CA THR A 332 1.65 -29.83 0.46
C THR A 332 0.95 -30.17 1.79
N SER A 333 1.33 -29.54 2.90
CA SER A 333 0.57 -29.56 4.16
C SER A 333 1.01 -28.42 5.07
N ILE A 334 0.13 -27.94 5.95
CA ILE A 334 0.45 -26.96 6.99
C ILE A 334 -0.27 -27.29 8.30
N SER A 335 0.37 -27.06 9.43
CA SER A 335 -0.25 -27.19 10.75
C SER A 335 0.43 -26.22 11.73
N ALA A 336 -0.17 -25.96 12.89
CA ALA A 336 0.45 -25.15 13.93
C ALA A 336 0.28 -25.78 15.31
N THR A 337 1.33 -25.70 16.11
CA THR A 337 1.33 -26.04 17.55
C THR A 337 1.55 -24.75 18.32
N LEU A 338 0.58 -24.36 19.15
CA LEU A 338 0.69 -23.19 20.01
C LEU A 338 0.71 -23.64 21.47
N HIS A 339 1.80 -23.39 22.16
CA HIS A 339 1.98 -23.67 23.59
C HIS A 339 2.01 -22.34 24.35
N PHE A 340 1.02 -22.11 25.20
CA PHE A 340 0.89 -20.86 25.94
C PHE A 340 0.16 -21.05 27.27
N PHE A 341 0.40 -20.12 28.18
CA PHE A 341 -0.31 -19.93 29.44
C PHE A 341 -1.04 -18.58 29.36
N ASN A 342 -2.37 -18.55 29.43
CA ASN A 342 -3.11 -17.30 29.42
C ASN A 342 -4.52 -17.47 29.96
N ASN A 343 -4.93 -16.65 30.94
CA ASN A 343 -6.29 -16.65 31.50
C ASN A 343 -7.26 -15.68 30.80
N TYR A 344 -6.85 -15.09 29.69
CA TYR A 344 -7.66 -14.18 28.87
C TYR A 344 -8.00 -14.80 27.51
N THR A 345 -8.92 -14.20 26.78
CA THR A 345 -9.25 -14.67 25.43
C THR A 345 -8.04 -14.49 24.51
N THR A 346 -7.60 -15.56 23.85
CA THR A 346 -6.46 -15.58 22.94
C THR A 346 -6.92 -15.92 21.52
N TYR A 347 -6.38 -15.20 20.55
CA TYR A 347 -6.62 -15.39 19.13
C TYR A 347 -5.33 -15.77 18.42
N PHE A 348 -5.43 -16.71 17.49
CA PHE A 348 -4.42 -16.90 16.45
C PHE A 348 -5.05 -16.69 15.08
N ARG A 349 -4.51 -15.72 14.35
CA ARG A 349 -4.95 -15.35 13.00
C ARG A 349 -3.82 -15.53 12.01
N VAL A 350 -4.21 -15.90 10.79
CA VAL A 350 -3.34 -15.97 9.62
C VAL A 350 -4.04 -15.12 8.56
N GLY A 351 -3.35 -14.12 7.99
CA GLY A 351 -4.00 -13.05 7.23
C GLY A 351 -5.16 -12.43 8.01
N ASN A 352 -6.33 -12.26 7.38
CA ASN A 352 -7.54 -11.77 8.03
C ASN A 352 -8.42 -12.86 8.67
N LYS A 353 -7.98 -14.13 8.68
CA LYS A 353 -8.80 -15.28 9.11
C LYS A 353 -8.36 -15.77 10.48
N THR A 354 -9.32 -16.03 11.35
CA THR A 354 -9.06 -16.57 12.70
C THR A 354 -9.04 -18.10 12.65
N LEU A 355 -7.92 -18.72 13.02
CA LEU A 355 -7.75 -20.17 13.05
C LEU A 355 -7.93 -20.76 14.44
N MET A 356 -7.71 -19.97 15.49
CA MET A 356 -7.93 -20.35 16.88
C MET A 356 -8.65 -19.24 17.64
N TRP A 357 -9.64 -19.66 18.41
CA TRP A 357 -10.30 -18.90 19.46
C TRP A 357 -10.18 -19.70 20.75
N ASN A 358 -9.62 -19.13 21.82
CA ASN A 358 -9.52 -19.75 23.13
C ASN A 358 -9.92 -18.74 24.20
N ASP A 359 -10.89 -19.06 25.06
CA ASP A 359 -11.40 -18.14 26.08
C ASP A 359 -10.44 -17.90 27.27
N GLY A 360 -9.31 -18.61 27.32
CA GLY A 360 -8.30 -18.51 28.38
C GLY A 360 -8.53 -19.49 29.54
N ASN A 361 -7.45 -19.88 30.21
CA ASN A 361 -7.47 -20.71 31.42
C ASN A 361 -6.27 -20.39 32.34
N GLU A 362 -6.36 -20.77 33.61
CA GLU A 362 -5.26 -20.66 34.60
C GLU A 362 -4.28 -21.84 34.56
N SER A 363 -4.15 -22.52 33.42
CA SER A 363 -3.24 -23.66 33.24
C SER A 363 -2.45 -23.51 31.94
N ASP A 364 -1.31 -24.20 31.82
CA ASP A 364 -0.61 -24.34 30.55
C ASP A 364 -1.52 -25.02 29.51
N GLN A 365 -1.50 -24.53 28.28
CA GLN A 365 -2.32 -24.99 27.18
C GLN A 365 -1.46 -25.27 25.95
N THR A 366 -1.65 -26.43 25.33
CA THR A 366 -1.08 -26.73 24.01
C THR A 366 -2.22 -26.96 23.03
N VAL A 367 -2.38 -26.06 22.06
CA VAL A 367 -3.40 -26.13 21.02
C VAL A 367 -2.77 -26.56 19.70
N GLN A 368 -3.31 -27.64 19.13
CA GLN A 368 -2.92 -28.18 17.84
C GLN A 368 -3.93 -27.73 16.77
N ILE A 369 -3.46 -27.05 15.74
CA ILE A 369 -4.25 -26.58 14.60
C ILE A 369 -3.87 -27.44 13.39
N PRO A 370 -4.67 -28.44 13.00
CA PRO A 370 -4.34 -29.34 11.91
C PRO A 370 -4.56 -28.70 10.52
N ASP A 371 -4.02 -29.33 9.48
CA ASP A 371 -4.12 -28.90 8.08
C ASP A 371 -5.56 -28.68 7.59
N ALA A 372 -6.53 -29.41 8.16
CA ALA A 372 -7.94 -29.24 7.88
C ALA A 372 -8.45 -27.82 8.19
N ASN A 373 -7.97 -27.19 9.26
CA ASN A 373 -8.37 -25.82 9.64
C ASN A 373 -7.81 -24.79 8.65
N PHE A 374 -6.59 -24.99 8.18
CA PHE A 374 -5.98 -24.14 7.16
C PHE A 374 -6.67 -24.30 5.82
N THR A 375 -6.89 -25.54 5.37
CA THR A 375 -7.55 -25.82 4.08
C THR A 375 -9.04 -25.44 4.04
N ALA A 376 -9.72 -25.37 5.19
CA ALA A 376 -11.07 -24.82 5.28
C ALA A 376 -11.13 -23.30 5.06
N GLN A 377 -10.03 -22.59 5.33
CA GLN A 377 -9.96 -21.14 5.26
C GLN A 377 -9.16 -20.65 4.05
N PHE A 378 -8.18 -21.41 3.56
CA PHE A 378 -7.25 -21.02 2.50
C PHE A 378 -7.10 -22.11 1.44
N THR A 379 -6.99 -21.68 0.19
CA THR A 379 -6.43 -22.50 -0.89
C THR A 379 -4.91 -22.60 -0.73
N ARG A 380 -4.31 -23.69 -1.19
CA ARG A 380 -2.85 -23.87 -1.13
C ARG A 380 -2.09 -22.79 -1.91
N ALA A 381 -2.68 -22.28 -2.99
CA ALA A 381 -2.10 -21.20 -3.80
C ALA A 381 -2.06 -19.84 -3.07
N GLU A 382 -2.98 -19.59 -2.13
CA GLU A 382 -2.97 -18.34 -1.32
C GLU A 382 -1.80 -18.27 -0.34
N LEU A 383 -1.21 -19.41 0.02
CA LEU A 383 -0.10 -19.52 0.97
C LEU A 383 1.24 -19.88 0.30
N SER A 384 1.21 -20.52 -0.87
CA SER A 384 2.41 -20.95 -1.59
C SER A 384 3.19 -19.77 -2.16
N SER A 385 4.51 -19.74 -1.96
CA SER A 385 5.44 -18.75 -2.52
C SER A 385 5.10 -17.29 -2.14
N LYS A 386 4.42 -17.10 -1.00
CA LYS A 386 3.99 -15.81 -0.45
C LYS A 386 4.41 -15.64 1.01
N THR A 387 4.67 -14.38 1.39
CA THR A 387 4.79 -13.99 2.80
C THR A 387 3.41 -13.74 3.37
N VAL A 388 3.02 -14.51 4.38
CA VAL A 388 1.68 -14.55 4.95
C VAL A 388 1.72 -13.96 6.37
N PRO A 389 0.97 -12.88 6.65
CA PRO A 389 0.90 -12.29 7.97
C PRO A 389 0.30 -13.25 9.00
N ILE A 390 0.81 -13.21 10.22
CA ILE A 390 0.30 -13.95 11.38
C ILE A 390 0.16 -13.05 12.59
N ARG A 391 -0.83 -13.36 13.42
CA ARG A 391 -1.13 -12.61 14.64
C ARG A 391 -1.52 -13.55 15.75
N PHE A 392 -0.71 -13.59 16.79
CA PHE A 392 -1.05 -14.15 18.09
C PHE A 392 -1.36 -12.98 19.03
N GLU A 393 -2.61 -12.91 19.52
CA GLU A 393 -3.09 -11.79 20.33
C GLU A 393 -3.76 -12.30 21.59
N VAL A 394 -3.37 -11.73 22.73
CA VAL A 394 -4.05 -11.89 24.01
C VAL A 394 -4.95 -10.69 24.26
N TRP A 395 -6.25 -10.95 24.30
CA TRP A 395 -7.29 -9.99 24.65
C TRP A 395 -7.49 -9.97 26.17
N ALA A 396 -6.59 -9.31 26.88
CA ALA A 396 -6.87 -8.90 28.25
C ALA A 396 -7.81 -7.68 28.23
N ASN A 397 -8.71 -7.55 29.22
CA ASN A 397 -9.49 -6.33 29.45
C ASN A 397 -8.53 -5.18 29.80
N ALA A 398 -7.90 -4.61 28.78
CA ALA A 398 -6.89 -3.60 28.90
C ALA A 398 -7.56 -2.24 28.81
N THR A 399 -7.58 -1.55 29.96
CA THR A 399 -7.87 -0.13 30.02
C THR A 399 -6.70 0.63 29.40
N GLY A 400 -6.66 0.80 28.06
CA GLY A 400 -5.47 1.43 27.47
C GLY A 400 -5.43 1.88 26.01
N GLN A 401 -6.38 1.56 25.14
CA GLN A 401 -6.31 2.05 23.74
C GLN A 401 -6.75 3.51 23.68
N THR A 402 -5.93 4.49 23.30
CA THR A 402 -6.44 5.85 22.99
C THR A 402 -7.24 5.82 21.69
N GLY A 403 -8.52 5.51 21.79
CA GLY A 403 -9.55 5.80 20.81
C GLY A 403 -9.64 7.29 20.54
N ASN A 404 -9.73 7.64 19.27
CA ASN A 404 -9.78 9.01 18.79
C ASN A 404 -11.21 9.44 18.40
N ALA A 405 -12.24 8.74 18.88
CA ALA A 405 -13.62 9.01 18.50
C ALA A 405 -14.35 9.91 19.51
N ASP A 406 -15.14 10.85 18.97
CA ASP A 406 -16.16 11.58 19.69
C ASP A 406 -17.54 11.13 19.17
N ILE A 407 -18.34 10.53 20.07
CA ILE A 407 -19.62 9.91 19.74
C ILE A 407 -20.75 10.69 20.40
N VAL A 408 -21.78 11.06 19.64
CA VAL A 408 -23.04 11.55 20.20
C VAL A 408 -24.09 10.44 20.10
N LEU A 409 -24.54 9.92 21.25
CA LEU A 409 -25.62 8.94 21.33
C LEU A 409 -26.94 9.69 21.54
N ILE A 410 -27.83 9.58 20.57
CA ILE A 410 -29.14 10.22 20.55
C ILE A 410 -30.22 9.18 20.86
N THR A 411 -31.00 9.41 21.91
CA THR A 411 -32.04 8.50 22.38
C THR A 411 -33.42 9.16 22.36
N ASP A 412 -34.35 8.54 21.65
CA ASP A 412 -35.77 8.91 21.67
C ASP A 412 -36.40 8.63 23.05
N VAL A 413 -37.06 9.65 23.60
CA VAL A 413 -37.85 9.58 24.84
C VAL A 413 -39.26 10.15 24.62
N SER A 414 -39.75 10.13 23.38
CA SER A 414 -41.11 10.52 23.03
C SER A 414 -42.17 9.59 23.63
N GLY A 415 -43.45 9.99 23.55
CA GLY A 415 -44.56 9.22 24.11
C GLY A 415 -44.70 7.80 23.57
N SER A 416 -44.30 7.55 22.32
CA SER A 416 -44.34 6.23 21.67
C SER A 416 -43.34 5.24 22.28
N MET A 417 -42.30 5.73 22.96
CA MET A 417 -41.37 4.90 23.74
C MET A 417 -42.01 4.27 24.99
N ASN A 418 -43.26 4.63 25.32
CA ASN A 418 -44.07 3.93 26.32
C ASN A 418 -44.59 2.56 25.85
N TRP A 419 -44.53 2.28 24.55
CA TRP A 419 -45.08 1.06 23.99
C TRP A 419 -44.13 -0.13 24.14
N GLN A 420 -44.65 -1.33 23.94
CA GLN A 420 -43.86 -2.55 23.97
C GLN A 420 -43.03 -2.74 22.69
N MET A 421 -41.99 -3.56 22.75
CA MET A 421 -41.13 -3.85 21.60
C MET A 421 -41.89 -4.52 20.44
N GLY A 422 -42.87 -5.38 20.74
CA GLY A 422 -43.61 -6.15 19.74
C GLY A 422 -44.82 -5.45 19.11
N SER A 423 -45.33 -4.35 19.67
CA SER A 423 -46.51 -3.63 19.17
C SER A 423 -46.66 -2.24 19.80
N ASP A 424 -47.61 -1.44 19.29
CA ASP A 424 -47.87 -0.06 19.75
C ASP A 424 -48.84 0.00 20.96
N SER A 425 -48.78 -1.02 21.84
CA SER A 425 -49.53 -1.05 23.09
C SER A 425 -48.62 -0.74 24.27
N THR A 426 -49.16 -0.21 25.37
CA THR A 426 -48.40 0.10 26.60
C THR A 426 -47.54 -1.09 27.05
N GLY A 427 -46.24 -0.86 27.19
CA GLY A 427 -45.28 -1.88 27.58
C GLY A 427 -45.10 -2.02 29.09
N THR A 428 -44.53 -3.15 29.51
CA THR A 428 -44.16 -3.39 30.91
C THR A 428 -42.81 -2.73 31.19
N VAL A 429 -42.75 -1.87 32.21
CA VAL A 429 -41.50 -1.27 32.68
C VAL A 429 -40.64 -2.33 33.36
N ARG A 430 -39.39 -2.49 32.92
CA ARG A 430 -38.44 -3.46 33.49
C ARG A 430 -37.09 -2.80 33.77
N ALA A 431 -36.43 -3.22 34.84
CA ALA A 431 -35.05 -2.83 35.10
C ALA A 431 -34.08 -3.67 34.27
N CYS A 432 -32.86 -3.18 34.02
CA CYS A 432 -31.85 -3.92 33.24
C CYS A 432 -31.40 -5.24 33.87
N THR A 433 -31.68 -5.45 35.16
CA THR A 433 -31.43 -6.70 35.89
C THR A 433 -32.56 -7.73 35.76
N ASP A 434 -33.68 -7.37 35.12
CA ASP A 434 -34.80 -8.30 34.92
C ASP A 434 -34.44 -9.31 33.81
N PRO A 435 -34.53 -10.63 34.05
CA PRO A 435 -34.20 -11.65 33.04
C PRO A 435 -35.09 -11.57 31.79
N ASN A 436 -36.25 -10.90 31.87
CA ASN A 436 -37.16 -10.68 30.75
C ASN A 436 -37.02 -9.30 30.10
N ILE A 437 -35.92 -8.56 30.33
CA ILE A 437 -35.69 -7.24 29.73
C ILE A 437 -35.85 -7.25 28.20
N TYR A 438 -35.47 -8.34 27.53
CA TYR A 438 -35.59 -8.47 26.07
C TYR A 438 -36.90 -9.13 25.58
N ALA A 439 -37.88 -9.34 26.46
CA ALA A 439 -39.19 -9.85 26.06
C ALA A 439 -39.94 -8.84 25.18
N SER A 440 -40.77 -9.33 24.25
CA SER A 440 -41.55 -8.48 23.33
C SER A 440 -42.57 -7.57 24.02
N THR A 441 -42.94 -7.88 25.27
CA THR A 441 -43.85 -7.10 26.12
C THR A 441 -43.17 -5.98 26.91
N THR A 442 -41.84 -5.94 26.89
CA THR A 442 -41.07 -4.91 27.59
C THR A 442 -41.22 -3.57 26.89
N GLN A 443 -41.33 -2.51 27.68
CA GLN A 443 -41.39 -1.14 27.21
C GLN A 443 -40.11 -0.75 26.43
N ARG A 444 -40.25 -0.10 25.27
CA ARG A 444 -39.14 0.37 24.42
C ARG A 444 -38.14 1.21 25.18
N LEU A 445 -38.60 2.16 26.02
CA LEU A 445 -37.71 2.97 26.85
C LEU A 445 -36.92 2.12 27.87
N SER A 446 -37.51 1.05 28.42
CA SER A 446 -36.78 0.16 29.33
C SER A 446 -35.63 -0.54 28.60
N VAL A 447 -35.86 -0.99 27.37
CA VAL A 447 -34.80 -1.58 26.52
C VAL A 447 -33.75 -0.53 26.15
N ALA A 448 -34.18 0.66 25.72
CA ALA A 448 -33.32 1.81 25.38
C ALA A 448 -32.31 2.10 26.49
N LYS A 449 -32.80 2.26 27.73
CA LYS A 449 -31.96 2.52 28.90
C LYS A 449 -30.89 1.46 29.13
N CYS A 450 -31.16 0.22 28.77
CA CYS A 450 -30.21 -0.87 28.98
C CYS A 450 -29.19 -0.95 27.84
N VAL A 451 -29.63 -0.86 26.58
CA VAL A 451 -28.70 -0.90 25.44
C VAL A 451 -27.83 0.35 25.35
N ASP A 452 -28.33 1.52 25.78
CA ASP A 452 -27.52 2.74 25.86
C ASP A 452 -26.42 2.62 26.91
N LYS A 453 -26.70 1.97 28.06
CA LYS A 453 -25.70 1.68 29.08
C LYS A 453 -24.66 0.68 28.58
N ASP A 454 -25.11 -0.38 27.92
CA ASP A 454 -24.21 -1.35 27.27
C ASP A 454 -23.33 -0.67 26.22
N PHE A 455 -23.89 0.25 25.43
CA PHE A 455 -23.16 1.00 24.39
C PHE A 455 -22.15 1.98 25.00
N VAL A 456 -22.57 2.78 25.99
CA VAL A 456 -21.66 3.67 26.74
C VAL A 456 -20.50 2.86 27.32
N GLN A 457 -20.80 1.72 27.93
CA GLN A 457 -19.78 0.84 28.47
C GLN A 457 -18.85 0.35 27.36
N ALA A 458 -19.38 -0.21 26.26
CA ALA A 458 -18.58 -0.73 25.16
C ALA A 458 -17.70 0.34 24.48
N ILE A 459 -18.17 1.58 24.35
CA ILE A 459 -17.40 2.69 23.77
C ILE A 459 -16.29 3.15 24.72
N LEU A 460 -16.59 3.28 26.02
CA LEU A 460 -15.66 3.75 27.05
C LEU A 460 -14.73 2.65 27.59
N GLU A 461 -14.97 1.39 27.24
CA GLU A 461 -13.98 0.31 27.36
C GLU A 461 -12.72 0.63 26.52
N GLY A 462 -12.85 1.38 25.43
CA GLY A 462 -11.72 2.04 24.76
C GLY A 462 -11.30 3.33 25.49
N VAL A 463 -10.01 3.48 25.81
CA VAL A 463 -9.46 4.72 26.41
C VAL A 463 -9.54 5.88 25.38
N GLY A 464 -9.59 7.15 25.79
CA GLY A 464 -9.56 8.29 24.85
C GLY A 464 -10.84 8.59 24.03
N ASN A 465 -11.75 7.62 23.84
CA ASN A 465 -13.07 7.87 23.27
C ASN A 465 -13.90 8.75 24.23
N LYS A 466 -14.70 9.65 23.67
CA LYS A 466 -15.64 10.46 24.45
C LYS A 466 -17.04 10.28 23.92
N ILE A 467 -18.00 10.29 24.82
CA ILE A 467 -19.40 10.18 24.47
C ILE A 467 -20.18 11.36 25.06
N ALA A 468 -21.12 11.87 24.29
CA ALA A 468 -22.14 12.81 24.71
C ALA A 468 -23.51 12.16 24.51
N LEU A 469 -24.45 12.44 25.40
CA LEU A 469 -25.83 11.97 25.29
C LEU A 469 -26.73 13.10 24.84
N VAL A 470 -27.71 12.79 24.00
CA VAL A 470 -28.83 13.67 23.68
C VAL A 470 -30.11 12.83 23.78
N SER A 471 -31.04 13.25 24.61
CA SER A 471 -32.38 12.68 24.66
C SER A 471 -33.38 13.66 24.08
N PHE A 472 -34.41 13.18 23.39
CA PHE A 472 -35.36 14.07 22.71
C PHE A 472 -36.80 13.56 22.74
N SER A 473 -37.73 14.52 22.69
CA SER A 473 -39.15 14.29 22.43
C SER A 473 -39.68 15.41 21.52
N SER A 474 -40.56 16.31 22.00
CA SER A 474 -41.03 17.47 21.23
C SER A 474 -39.91 18.47 20.93
N GLY A 475 -38.74 18.30 21.52
CA GLY A 475 -37.49 19.03 21.32
C GLY A 475 -36.38 18.26 22.05
N VAL A 476 -35.23 18.87 22.26
CA VAL A 476 -34.19 18.27 23.12
C VAL A 476 -34.69 18.23 24.58
N ALA A 477 -34.77 17.04 25.15
CA ALA A 477 -35.23 16.83 26.53
C ALA A 477 -34.10 17.00 27.55
N ASN A 478 -32.91 16.45 27.25
CA ASN A 478 -31.71 16.58 28.06
C ASN A 478 -30.47 16.26 27.22
N TRP A 479 -29.31 16.84 27.53
CA TRP A 479 -28.05 16.57 26.83
C TRP A 479 -26.84 16.68 27.78
N THR A 480 -25.69 16.14 27.36
CA THR A 480 -24.42 16.26 28.10
C THR A 480 -23.28 16.73 27.19
N ASP A 481 -22.25 17.33 27.77
CA ASP A 481 -20.96 17.50 27.08
C ASP A 481 -20.26 16.15 26.85
N PHE A 482 -19.25 16.15 25.98
CA PHE A 482 -18.36 15.01 25.78
C PHE A 482 -17.62 14.64 27.07
N THR A 483 -17.79 13.41 27.52
CA THR A 483 -17.21 12.91 28.77
C THR A 483 -16.80 11.44 28.63
N ASN A 484 -15.94 11.00 29.54
CA ASN A 484 -15.52 9.61 29.71
C ASN A 484 -16.02 9.01 31.03
N SER A 485 -16.89 9.72 31.76
CA SER A 485 -17.45 9.25 33.03
C SER A 485 -18.66 8.36 32.79
N SER A 486 -18.44 7.04 32.73
CA SER A 486 -19.51 6.05 32.60
C SER A 486 -20.55 6.16 33.72
N ALA A 487 -20.13 6.47 34.96
CA ALA A 487 -21.04 6.66 36.09
C ALA A 487 -22.00 7.85 35.89
N TYR A 488 -21.50 8.99 35.39
CA TYR A 488 -22.31 10.17 35.10
C TYR A 488 -23.32 9.88 33.98
N LEU A 489 -22.85 9.27 32.88
CA LEU A 489 -23.68 8.92 31.74
C LEU A 489 -24.77 7.91 32.10
N ASN A 490 -24.42 6.87 32.87
CA ASN A 490 -25.37 5.84 33.32
C ASN A 490 -26.46 6.42 34.24
N ASN A 491 -26.13 7.43 35.04
CA ASN A 491 -27.10 8.16 35.86
C ASN A 491 -28.04 8.99 34.96
N THR A 492 -27.49 9.73 34.00
CA THR A 492 -28.27 10.50 33.01
C THR A 492 -29.27 9.61 32.26
N ILE A 493 -28.81 8.45 31.74
CA ILE A 493 -29.67 7.46 31.08
C ILE A 493 -30.75 6.92 32.02
N GLY A 494 -30.41 6.68 33.30
CA GLY A 494 -31.36 6.24 34.31
C GLY A 494 -32.57 7.17 34.45
N ASN A 495 -32.36 8.47 34.27
CA ASN A 495 -33.37 9.52 34.42
C ASN A 495 -34.21 9.78 33.16
N TYR A 496 -34.02 9.05 32.06
CA TYR A 496 -34.89 9.23 30.89
C TYR A 496 -36.35 8.96 31.25
N THR A 497 -37.24 9.84 30.80
CA THR A 497 -38.69 9.75 31.02
C THR A 497 -39.40 9.93 29.70
N GLN A 498 -40.35 9.06 29.38
CA GLN A 498 -41.10 9.18 28.14
C GLN A 498 -42.16 10.29 28.22
N GLY A 499 -42.34 11.05 27.15
CA GLY A 499 -43.43 12.01 27.02
C GLY A 499 -43.26 12.95 25.84
N GLY A 500 -44.36 13.54 25.37
CA GLY A 500 -44.35 14.48 24.25
C GLY A 500 -44.33 13.79 22.89
N ALA A 501 -44.08 14.60 21.87
CA ALA A 501 -44.06 14.23 20.46
C ALA A 501 -42.61 13.88 20.02
N THR A 502 -42.32 13.76 18.72
CA THR A 502 -41.05 13.21 18.21
C THR A 502 -40.37 14.18 17.23
N CYS A 503 -39.30 14.86 17.69
CA CYS A 503 -38.46 15.75 16.91
C CYS A 503 -37.04 15.18 16.72
N ILE A 504 -36.87 14.25 15.77
CA ILE A 504 -35.56 13.64 15.49
C ILE A 504 -34.53 14.69 15.05
N ALA A 505 -34.96 15.65 14.22
CA ALA A 505 -34.11 16.73 13.73
C ALA A 505 -33.56 17.63 14.84
N CYS A 506 -34.37 17.92 15.86
CA CYS A 506 -33.96 18.69 17.03
C CYS A 506 -32.74 18.07 17.71
N ALA A 507 -32.75 16.74 17.83
CA ALA A 507 -31.68 16.00 18.47
C ALA A 507 -30.40 15.96 17.63
N ILE A 508 -30.53 15.76 16.30
CA ILE A 508 -29.38 15.78 15.38
C ILE A 508 -28.75 17.17 15.34
N ASN A 509 -29.56 18.24 15.37
CA ASN A 509 -29.05 19.62 15.47
C ASN A 509 -28.29 19.85 16.78
N GLN A 510 -28.75 19.30 17.90
CA GLN A 510 -27.99 19.36 19.16
C GLN A 510 -26.67 18.58 19.07
N ALA A 511 -26.68 17.40 18.44
CA ALA A 511 -25.45 16.64 18.20
C ALA A 511 -24.45 17.43 17.34
N ARG A 512 -24.92 18.14 16.32
CA ARG A 512 -24.11 19.04 15.49
C ARG A 512 -23.47 20.14 16.32
N LEU A 513 -24.23 20.79 17.21
CA LEU A 513 -23.70 21.82 18.11
C LEU A 513 -22.65 21.25 19.09
N LEU A 514 -22.83 20.02 19.58
CA LEU A 514 -21.83 19.34 20.41
C LEU A 514 -20.55 19.06 19.61
N LEU A 515 -20.67 18.60 18.36
CA LEU A 515 -19.54 18.31 17.48
C LEU A 515 -18.70 19.54 17.13
N ALA A 516 -19.26 20.75 17.19
CA ALA A 516 -18.49 22.00 17.07
C ALA A 516 -17.39 22.12 18.15
N ASN A 517 -17.59 21.50 19.31
CA ASN A 517 -16.61 21.46 20.40
C ASN A 517 -15.64 20.27 20.30
N SER A 518 -15.77 19.41 19.29
CA SER A 518 -14.88 18.27 19.03
C SER A 518 -13.65 18.70 18.21
N ASN A 519 -12.46 18.18 18.55
CA ASN A 519 -11.24 18.46 17.80
C ASN A 519 -11.34 17.92 16.35
N PRO A 520 -11.01 18.70 15.29
CA PRO A 520 -11.07 18.28 13.89
C PRO A 520 -10.32 17.01 13.52
N ASN A 521 -9.29 16.64 14.29
CA ASN A 521 -8.50 15.43 14.05
C ASN A 521 -9.15 14.16 14.61
N ARG A 522 -10.31 14.26 15.26
CA ARG A 522 -11.04 13.14 15.87
C ARG A 522 -12.06 12.56 14.91
N THR A 523 -12.26 11.25 14.95
CA THR A 523 -13.36 10.60 14.22
C THR A 523 -14.67 10.92 14.94
N ARG A 524 -15.73 11.23 14.19
CA ARG A 524 -16.98 11.74 14.76
C ARG A 524 -18.14 10.86 14.36
N TYR A 525 -18.91 10.41 15.34
CA TYR A 525 -20.07 9.55 15.12
C TYR A 525 -21.32 10.14 15.78
N VAL A 526 -22.46 9.99 15.13
CA VAL A 526 -23.77 10.26 15.68
C VAL A 526 -24.61 9.00 15.57
N ILE A 527 -25.18 8.54 16.68
CA ILE A 527 -26.01 7.33 16.73
C ILE A 527 -27.43 7.76 17.05
N VAL A 528 -28.32 7.69 16.06
CA VAL A 528 -29.72 8.11 16.18
C VAL A 528 -30.58 6.92 16.51
N MET A 529 -31.14 6.90 17.71
CA MET A 529 -32.09 5.88 18.14
C MET A 529 -33.50 6.46 18.21
N SER A 530 -34.46 5.83 17.52
CA SER A 530 -35.86 6.24 17.53
C SER A 530 -36.79 5.10 17.14
N ASP A 531 -38.08 5.19 17.49
CA ASP A 531 -39.12 4.37 16.87
C ASP A 531 -39.74 5.01 15.61
N GLY A 532 -39.13 6.10 15.15
CA GLY A 532 -38.98 6.45 13.73
C GLY A 532 -40.10 7.26 13.09
N VAL A 533 -41.17 7.61 13.80
CA VAL A 533 -42.26 8.45 13.27
C VAL A 533 -42.11 9.89 13.79
N PRO A 534 -41.43 10.80 13.06
CA PRO A 534 -41.32 12.19 13.49
C PRO A 534 -42.59 12.98 13.15
N ASN A 535 -43.06 13.78 14.10
CA ASN A 535 -44.25 14.62 13.96
C ASN A 535 -44.03 16.06 14.45
N VAL A 536 -42.78 16.40 14.76
CA VAL A 536 -42.36 17.74 15.17
C VAL A 536 -41.17 18.19 14.33
N ARG A 537 -41.23 19.43 13.83
CA ARG A 537 -40.23 20.04 12.95
C ARG A 537 -39.18 20.81 13.77
N SER A 538 -37.93 20.87 13.33
CA SER A 538 -36.85 21.67 13.94
C SER A 538 -36.80 23.11 13.41
N VAL A 539 -37.96 23.73 13.28
CA VAL A 539 -38.14 25.08 12.71
C VAL A 539 -38.90 25.96 13.70
N PRO A 540 -38.77 27.29 13.64
CA PRO A 540 -39.39 28.17 14.64
C PRO A 540 -40.93 28.15 14.59
N THR A 541 -41.51 27.96 13.41
CA THR A 541 -42.97 28.03 13.20
C THR A 541 -43.45 27.08 12.09
N CYS A 542 -44.76 26.82 12.02
CA CYS A 542 -45.32 25.91 11.01
C CYS A 542 -45.47 26.52 9.61
N GLY A 543 -45.21 27.82 9.51
CA GLY A 543 -45.17 28.63 8.30
C GLY A 543 -44.68 30.04 8.66
N ALA A 544 -44.21 30.79 7.67
CA ALA A 544 -43.74 32.17 7.87
C ALA A 544 -44.76 33.17 7.30
N ASP A 545 -45.18 34.16 8.10
CA ASP A 545 -45.85 35.37 7.62
C ASP A 545 -44.93 36.55 7.95
N PHE A 546 -44.13 36.97 6.96
CA PHE A 546 -43.24 38.10 7.11
C PHE A 546 -44.03 39.41 7.02
N ARG A 547 -43.83 40.28 8.01
CA ARG A 547 -44.50 41.58 8.15
C ARG A 547 -43.68 42.75 7.62
N ALA A 548 -42.37 42.72 7.79
CA ALA A 548 -41.49 43.83 7.41
C ALA A 548 -40.13 43.35 6.92
N VAL A 549 -39.47 44.18 6.11
CA VAL A 549 -38.10 43.99 5.65
C VAL A 549 -37.39 45.33 5.61
N SER A 550 -36.11 45.35 5.97
CA SER A 550 -35.23 46.51 5.88
C SER A 550 -33.87 46.07 5.37
N MET A 551 -33.39 46.70 4.31
CA MET A 551 -32.09 46.46 3.70
C MET A 551 -31.18 47.67 3.92
N PHE A 552 -29.89 47.40 4.14
CA PHE A 552 -28.83 48.40 4.16
C PHE A 552 -27.73 47.97 3.20
N GLY A 553 -27.74 48.54 1.99
CA GLY A 553 -26.89 48.08 0.90
C GLY A 553 -27.18 46.63 0.47
N ALA A 554 -26.31 46.05 -0.34
CA ALA A 554 -26.50 44.69 -0.85
C ALA A 554 -26.13 43.59 0.17
N ASP A 555 -25.43 43.94 1.25
CA ASP A 555 -24.75 42.97 2.12
C ASP A 555 -25.43 42.76 3.47
N GLN A 556 -26.46 43.56 3.81
CA GLN A 556 -27.16 43.40 5.08
C GLN A 556 -28.64 43.71 4.96
N GLY A 557 -29.46 42.88 5.60
CA GLY A 557 -30.87 43.14 5.77
C GLY A 557 -31.50 42.31 6.88
N PHE A 558 -32.71 42.69 7.25
CA PHE A 558 -33.52 41.95 8.21
C PHE A 558 -34.95 41.84 7.71
N ALA A 559 -35.55 40.67 7.87
CA ALA A 559 -36.96 40.40 7.62
C ALA A 559 -37.60 39.91 8.93
N THR A 560 -38.72 40.49 9.33
CA THR A 560 -39.41 40.14 10.58
C THR A 560 -40.84 39.70 10.32
N GLY A 561 -41.39 38.85 11.20
CA GLY A 561 -42.69 38.23 10.99
C GLY A 561 -43.42 37.79 12.26
N THR A 562 -44.40 36.92 12.06
CA THR A 562 -45.21 36.33 13.14
C THR A 562 -44.41 35.45 14.08
N SER A 563 -44.85 35.30 15.33
CA SER A 563 -44.17 34.47 16.35
C SER A 563 -42.66 34.77 16.43
N GLY A 564 -42.34 36.06 16.47
CA GLY A 564 -40.98 36.59 16.59
C GLY A 564 -39.99 36.12 15.51
N LEU A 565 -40.50 35.72 14.34
CA LEU A 565 -39.69 35.33 13.20
C LEU A 565 -38.78 36.49 12.79
N VAL A 566 -37.46 36.26 12.78
CA VAL A 566 -36.48 37.22 12.25
C VAL A 566 -35.46 36.48 11.41
N TYR A 567 -35.27 36.92 10.18
CA TYR A 567 -34.19 36.47 9.30
C TYR A 567 -33.25 37.63 9.00
N ARG A 568 -31.94 37.35 8.95
CA ARG A 568 -30.89 38.29 8.60
C ARG A 568 -30.30 37.87 7.26
N TRP A 569 -30.16 38.83 6.36
CA TRP A 569 -29.36 38.71 5.15
C TRP A 569 -27.92 39.09 5.46
N ASP A 570 -26.97 38.24 5.09
CA ASP A 570 -25.52 38.43 5.31
C ASP A 570 -24.72 38.76 4.04
N GLY A 571 -25.41 38.93 2.90
CA GLY A 571 -24.81 39.14 1.59
C GLY A 571 -24.85 37.90 0.69
N ALA A 572 -25.08 36.72 1.26
CA ALA A 572 -25.17 35.46 0.51
C ALA A 572 -26.51 34.74 0.75
N GLU A 573 -26.94 34.63 2.02
CA GLU A 573 -28.10 33.83 2.40
C GLU A 573 -28.93 34.51 3.50
N TRP A 574 -30.18 34.04 3.65
CA TRP A 574 -31.08 34.47 4.72
C TRP A 574 -30.97 33.49 5.90
N GLU A 575 -30.44 33.96 7.02
CA GLU A 575 -30.22 33.18 8.24
C GLU A 575 -31.24 33.55 9.33
N TYR A 576 -31.83 32.55 10.00
CA TYR A 576 -32.72 32.79 11.13
C TYR A 576 -31.95 33.35 12.34
N THR A 577 -32.37 34.50 12.86
CA THR A 577 -31.71 35.22 13.96
C THR A 577 -32.73 35.82 14.93
N ALA A 578 -33.60 35.01 15.55
CA ALA A 578 -34.66 35.55 16.39
C ALA A 578 -34.18 36.16 17.73
N PRO A 579 -34.95 37.11 18.29
CA PRO A 579 -34.72 37.63 19.64
C PRO A 579 -35.04 36.62 20.75
N PRO A 580 -34.46 36.80 21.96
CA PRO A 580 -34.85 36.02 23.14
C PRO A 580 -36.36 36.17 23.42
N PHE A 581 -37.07 35.06 23.64
CA PHE A 581 -38.52 34.99 23.96
C PHE A 581 -39.48 35.42 22.83
N ALA A 582 -39.18 35.00 21.61
CA ALA A 582 -39.86 35.34 20.36
C ALA A 582 -41.29 34.77 20.17
N SER A 583 -42.19 34.76 21.16
CA SER A 583 -43.60 34.37 20.90
C SER A 583 -44.47 35.50 20.32
N TYR A 584 -43.97 36.74 20.31
CA TYR A 584 -44.71 37.94 19.89
C TYR A 584 -44.50 38.27 18.42
N ASP A 585 -45.56 38.68 17.71
CA ASP A 585 -45.46 39.13 16.32
C ASP A 585 -44.61 40.40 16.20
N LEU A 586 -43.68 40.43 15.24
CA LEU A 586 -42.85 41.59 14.92
C LEU A 586 -43.34 42.25 13.63
N TYR A 587 -43.89 43.45 13.75
CA TYR A 587 -44.56 44.16 12.66
C TYR A 587 -43.65 45.13 11.90
N GLY A 588 -42.58 45.62 12.52
CA GLY A 588 -41.67 46.58 11.90
C GLY A 588 -40.21 46.26 12.18
N VAL A 589 -39.34 46.53 11.21
CA VAL A 589 -37.88 46.44 11.34
C VAL A 589 -37.22 47.57 10.58
N SER A 590 -36.15 48.13 11.13
CA SER A 590 -35.33 49.15 10.48
C SER A 590 -33.88 49.04 10.94
N ASN A 591 -32.94 49.14 9.99
CA ASN A 591 -31.51 49.01 10.24
C ASN A 591 -30.70 50.17 9.63
N THR A 592 -29.61 50.54 10.30
CA THR A 592 -28.62 51.50 9.80
C THR A 592 -27.23 51.05 10.20
N LEU A 593 -26.28 50.99 9.25
CA LEU A 593 -24.91 50.51 9.45
C LEU A 593 -24.84 49.03 9.87
N ALA A 594 -23.68 48.39 9.67
CA ALA A 594 -23.48 46.95 9.87
C ALA A 594 -23.86 46.41 11.28
N SER A 595 -24.01 47.26 12.29
CA SER A 595 -24.07 46.86 13.71
C SER A 595 -25.32 47.28 14.50
N THR A 596 -26.32 47.96 13.92
CA THR A 596 -27.53 48.35 14.68
C THR A 596 -28.82 48.26 13.87
N ALA A 597 -29.81 47.58 14.44
CA ALA A 597 -31.18 47.50 13.94
C ALA A 597 -32.17 47.47 15.09
N PHE A 598 -33.40 47.92 14.84
CA PHE A 598 -34.53 47.76 15.75
C PHE A 598 -35.65 46.95 15.10
N ALA A 599 -36.26 46.06 15.87
CA ALA A 599 -37.48 45.34 15.53
C ALA A 599 -38.55 45.62 16.60
N VAL A 600 -39.78 45.88 16.17
CA VAL A 600 -40.88 46.27 17.05
C VAL A 600 -42.12 45.43 16.80
N GLY A 601 -42.91 45.19 17.85
CA GLY A 601 -44.00 44.23 17.75
C GLY A 601 -45.08 44.31 18.82
N GLU A 602 -45.81 43.21 18.91
CA GLU A 602 -46.91 43.00 19.85
C GLU A 602 -46.49 43.20 21.31
N GLY A 603 -47.41 43.68 22.14
CA GLY A 603 -47.16 43.85 23.57
C GLY A 603 -46.03 44.83 23.88
N GLY A 604 -45.85 45.85 23.02
CA GLY A 604 -44.92 46.96 23.22
C GLY A 604 -43.45 46.59 23.20
N LYS A 605 -43.11 45.43 22.64
CA LYS A 605 -41.75 44.90 22.58
C LYS A 605 -40.93 45.66 21.54
N ILE A 606 -39.74 46.07 21.96
CA ILE A 606 -38.72 46.66 21.09
C ILE A 606 -37.41 45.91 21.31
N TYR A 607 -36.92 45.27 20.25
CA TYR A 607 -35.66 44.54 20.24
C TYR A 607 -34.60 45.31 19.47
N ARG A 608 -33.35 45.21 19.91
CA ARG A 608 -32.17 45.80 19.28
C ARG A 608 -31.16 44.75 18.87
N TRP A 609 -30.68 44.84 17.64
CA TRP A 609 -29.54 44.08 17.15
C TRP A 609 -28.24 44.74 17.60
N GLY A 610 -27.41 44.00 18.34
CA GLY A 610 -26.12 44.44 18.88
C GLY A 610 -24.91 44.11 18.00
N GLY A 611 -25.12 43.65 16.76
CA GLY A 611 -24.06 43.25 15.82
C GLY A 611 -23.96 41.73 15.61
N SER A 612 -24.24 40.93 16.64
CA SER A 612 -24.20 39.45 16.58
C SER A 612 -25.49 38.78 17.07
N SER A 613 -26.28 39.46 17.89
CA SER A 613 -27.52 38.92 18.45
C SER A 613 -28.52 40.04 18.74
N TRP A 614 -29.80 39.67 18.82
CA TRP A 614 -30.83 40.56 19.32
C TRP A 614 -30.90 40.54 20.84
N SER A 615 -31.30 41.66 21.43
CA SER A 615 -31.62 41.81 22.85
C SER A 615 -32.86 42.67 22.99
N GLN A 616 -33.68 42.45 24.03
CA GLN A 616 -34.81 43.33 24.30
C GLN A 616 -34.29 44.65 24.86
N ASP A 617 -34.56 45.76 24.15
CA ASP A 617 -34.11 47.10 24.54
C ASP A 617 -35.18 47.80 25.39
N ALA A 618 -36.46 47.67 25.02
CA ALA A 618 -37.56 48.22 25.79
C ALA A 618 -38.81 47.33 25.80
N ASP A 619 -39.58 47.48 26.88
CA ASP A 619 -40.96 47.00 27.02
C ASP A 619 -41.85 48.19 27.38
N THR A 620 -42.63 48.66 26.42
CA THR A 620 -43.43 49.88 26.57
C THR A 620 -44.85 49.60 27.09
N GLY A 621 -45.13 48.37 27.56
CA GLY A 621 -46.44 47.93 28.04
C GLY A 621 -47.28 47.23 26.96
N SER A 622 -48.58 47.04 27.17
CA SER A 622 -49.45 46.22 26.29
C SER A 622 -49.76 46.81 24.90
N SER A 623 -49.12 47.90 24.50
CA SER A 623 -49.42 48.61 23.24
C SER A 623 -48.52 48.13 22.09
N THR A 624 -49.10 47.48 21.08
CA THR A 624 -48.38 47.05 19.86
C THR A 624 -47.77 48.20 19.07
N HIS A 625 -46.51 48.03 18.66
CA HIS A 625 -45.82 48.89 17.68
C HIS A 625 -45.84 48.24 16.31
N TYR A 626 -46.24 48.99 15.28
CA TYR A 626 -46.44 48.49 13.91
C TYR A 626 -45.31 48.89 12.97
N ALA A 627 -44.64 50.01 13.21
CA ALA A 627 -43.53 50.48 12.39
C ALA A 627 -42.43 51.09 13.25
N VAL A 628 -41.20 50.96 12.77
CA VAL A 628 -40.02 51.61 13.32
C VAL A 628 -39.19 52.16 12.16
N ASP A 629 -38.64 53.35 12.35
CA ASP A 629 -37.69 53.95 11.42
C ASP A 629 -36.46 54.43 12.20
N LEU A 630 -35.32 53.82 11.89
CA LEU A 630 -34.00 54.12 12.45
C LEU A 630 -33.28 55.05 11.48
N VAL A 631 -33.09 56.31 11.88
CA VAL A 631 -32.43 57.33 11.06
C VAL A 631 -30.92 57.33 11.26
N SER A 632 -30.50 57.08 12.51
CA SER A 632 -29.09 56.97 12.91
C SER A 632 -28.99 56.18 14.22
N PRO A 633 -27.80 55.76 14.67
CA PRO A 633 -27.64 55.09 15.97
C PRO A 633 -28.21 55.87 17.18
N SER A 634 -28.41 57.19 17.03
CA SER A 634 -28.93 58.10 18.07
C SER A 634 -30.36 58.60 17.85
N LEU A 635 -31.04 58.17 16.79
CA LEU A 635 -32.36 58.66 16.43
C LEU A 635 -33.20 57.58 15.74
N ALA A 636 -34.30 57.22 16.38
CA ALA A 636 -35.32 56.36 15.79
C ALA A 636 -36.71 56.78 16.27
N PHE A 637 -37.74 56.44 15.50
CA PHE A 637 -39.14 56.58 15.88
C PHE A 637 -39.84 55.23 15.73
N ALA A 638 -40.70 54.89 16.69
CA ALA A 638 -41.57 53.73 16.64
C ALA A 638 -43.02 54.17 16.79
N ALA A 639 -43.90 53.71 15.91
CA ALA A 639 -45.31 54.09 15.90
C ALA A 639 -46.21 52.87 16.16
N GLY A 640 -47.26 53.08 16.95
CA GLY A 640 -48.12 52.01 17.40
C GLY A 640 -49.50 52.46 17.89
N SER A 641 -50.15 51.59 18.66
CA SER A 641 -51.50 51.80 19.19
C SER A 641 -51.61 52.90 20.25
N SER A 642 -50.49 53.29 20.90
CA SER A 642 -50.45 54.37 21.90
C SER A 642 -49.82 55.67 21.39
N GLY A 643 -49.45 55.75 20.10
CA GLY A 643 -48.82 56.91 19.48
C GLY A 643 -47.39 56.65 19.02
N VAL A 644 -46.49 57.62 19.23
CA VAL A 644 -45.10 57.56 18.74
C VAL A 644 -44.11 57.57 19.91
N TYR A 645 -43.16 56.65 19.90
CA TYR A 645 -42.00 56.59 20.78
C TYR A 645 -40.75 57.05 20.03
N ARG A 646 -39.80 57.65 20.76
CA ARG A 646 -38.55 58.16 20.21
C ARG A 646 -37.35 57.59 20.95
N TRP A 647 -36.38 57.11 20.17
CA TRP A 647 -35.05 56.74 20.62
C TRP A 647 -34.11 57.95 20.57
N ASN A 648 -33.32 58.14 21.62
CA ASN A 648 -32.36 59.24 21.75
C ASN A 648 -30.88 58.79 21.73
N GLY A 649 -30.60 57.53 21.40
CA GLY A 649 -29.26 56.93 21.50
C GLY A 649 -28.99 56.13 22.77
N ALA A 650 -29.85 56.26 23.79
CA ALA A 650 -29.69 55.55 25.06
C ALA A 650 -30.98 54.85 25.53
N SER A 651 -32.15 55.44 25.30
CA SER A 651 -33.43 54.90 25.79
C SER A 651 -34.60 55.30 24.89
N TRP A 652 -35.64 54.46 24.88
CA TRP A 652 -36.94 54.77 24.29
C TRP A 652 -37.81 55.58 25.27
N SER A 653 -38.54 56.57 24.74
CA SER A 653 -39.49 57.38 25.52
C SER A 653 -40.73 57.73 24.70
N SER A 654 -41.89 57.82 25.34
CA SER A 654 -43.12 58.25 24.67
C SER A 654 -42.95 59.71 24.23
N ASN A 655 -43.13 59.97 22.93
CA ASN A 655 -42.93 61.28 22.32
C ASN A 655 -44.24 61.92 21.86
N TYR A 656 -45.26 61.11 21.57
CA TYR A 656 -46.60 61.55 21.22
C TYR A 656 -47.62 60.49 21.63
N SER A 657 -48.70 60.91 22.29
CA SER A 657 -49.85 60.05 22.58
C SER A 657 -50.94 60.31 21.54
N SER A 658 -51.37 59.25 20.86
CA SER A 658 -52.41 59.31 19.83
C SER A 658 -53.69 58.61 20.31
N ALA A 659 -54.85 59.14 19.94
CA ALA A 659 -56.14 58.46 20.12
C ALA A 659 -56.43 57.44 19.00
N GLN A 660 -55.57 57.35 17.99
CA GLN A 660 -55.68 56.48 16.82
C GLN A 660 -54.45 55.60 16.70
N THR A 661 -54.62 54.39 16.18
CA THR A 661 -53.51 53.48 15.90
C THR A 661 -52.71 54.00 14.72
N LEU A 662 -51.39 54.16 14.90
CA LEU A 662 -50.46 54.51 13.85
C LEU A 662 -49.78 53.23 13.32
N TYR A 663 -49.84 53.02 12.01
CA TYR A 663 -49.31 51.83 11.33
C TYR A 663 -47.98 52.08 10.64
N GLY A 664 -47.71 53.32 10.20
CA GLY A 664 -46.48 53.68 9.50
C GLY A 664 -45.83 54.93 10.09
N VAL A 665 -44.50 54.94 10.11
CA VAL A 665 -43.68 56.11 10.47
C VAL A 665 -42.42 56.12 9.62
N ASP A 666 -41.99 57.31 9.23
CA ASP A 666 -40.73 57.51 8.51
C ASP A 666 -40.16 58.89 8.80
N ALA A 667 -38.85 58.99 8.99
CA ALA A 667 -38.16 60.22 9.38
C ALA A 667 -36.98 60.53 8.45
N LEU A 668 -36.97 61.75 7.90
CA LEU A 668 -35.86 62.24 7.10
C LEU A 668 -34.68 62.66 7.97
N ASN A 669 -34.96 63.25 9.14
CA ASN A 669 -33.97 63.70 10.10
C ASN A 669 -34.63 64.01 11.45
N SER A 670 -33.85 64.51 12.41
CA SER A 670 -34.32 64.87 13.77
C SER A 670 -35.44 65.91 13.82
N SER A 671 -35.67 66.66 12.74
CA SER A 671 -36.65 67.74 12.64
C SER A 671 -37.80 67.49 11.65
N TRP A 672 -37.83 66.33 10.99
CA TRP A 672 -38.78 66.08 9.91
C TRP A 672 -39.13 64.60 9.79
N ALA A 673 -40.39 64.25 10.08
CA ALA A 673 -40.92 62.90 9.98
C ALA A 673 -42.42 62.92 9.68
N PHE A 674 -42.97 61.82 9.15
CA PHE A 674 -44.40 61.60 9.01
C PHE A 674 -44.83 60.31 9.73
N ALA A 675 -46.07 60.29 10.19
CA ALA A 675 -46.73 59.10 10.73
C ALA A 675 -48.18 59.00 10.23
N VAL A 676 -48.64 57.79 9.96
CA VAL A 676 -49.95 57.50 9.34
C VAL A 676 -50.64 56.31 10.02
N GLY A 677 -51.96 56.21 9.93
CA GLY A 677 -52.72 55.21 10.70
C GLY A 677 -54.18 55.02 10.32
N SER A 678 -54.99 54.61 11.31
CA SER A 678 -56.36 54.10 11.14
C SER A 678 -57.42 55.11 10.65
N SER A 679 -57.17 56.42 10.77
CA SER A 679 -58.18 57.45 10.51
C SER A 679 -57.93 58.29 9.24
N GLY A 680 -57.01 57.88 8.37
CA GLY A 680 -56.60 58.60 7.15
C GLY A 680 -55.99 59.98 7.38
N LYS A 681 -55.64 60.28 8.63
CA LYS A 681 -54.85 61.46 9.00
C LYS A 681 -53.37 61.18 8.82
N ILE A 682 -52.65 62.18 8.36
CA ILE A 682 -51.19 62.17 8.24
C ILE A 682 -50.66 63.18 9.26
N PHE A 683 -49.79 62.72 10.16
CA PHE A 683 -49.14 63.53 11.18
C PHE A 683 -47.71 63.85 10.76
N LYS A 684 -47.24 65.04 11.09
CA LYS A 684 -45.89 65.53 10.80
C LYS A 684 -45.16 65.93 12.07
N TRP A 685 -43.89 65.56 12.15
CA TRP A 685 -42.96 66.02 13.17
C TRP A 685 -42.21 67.25 12.66
N GLY A 686 -42.26 68.34 13.44
CA GLY A 686 -41.56 69.60 13.13
C GLY A 686 -40.29 69.85 13.94
N GLY A 687 -39.75 68.84 14.64
CA GLY A 687 -38.55 68.96 15.48
C GLY A 687 -38.80 69.11 16.98
N SER A 688 -40.00 69.50 17.39
CA SER A 688 -40.37 69.62 18.81
C SER A 688 -41.67 68.89 19.18
N SER A 689 -42.63 68.82 18.24
CA SER A 689 -43.95 68.23 18.48
C SER A 689 -44.51 67.61 17.19
N TRP A 690 -45.38 66.63 17.37
CA TRP A 690 -46.21 66.07 16.29
C TRP A 690 -47.49 66.90 16.12
N SER A 691 -47.88 67.16 14.88
CA SER A 691 -49.13 67.84 14.53
C SER A 691 -49.78 67.19 13.32
N GLN A 692 -51.11 67.24 13.21
CA GLN A 692 -51.81 66.80 12.00
C GLN A 692 -51.44 67.72 10.83
N ASP A 693 -51.01 67.13 9.72
CA ASP A 693 -50.59 67.83 8.49
C ASP A 693 -51.63 67.71 7.38
N ALA A 694 -52.26 66.54 7.23
CA ALA A 694 -53.34 66.31 6.27
C ALA A 694 -54.43 65.36 6.82
N ASP A 695 -55.62 65.46 6.24
CA ASP A 695 -56.73 64.51 6.42
C ASP A 695 -57.20 64.07 5.03
N THR A 696 -57.03 62.79 4.74
CA THR A 696 -57.35 62.21 3.42
C THR A 696 -58.69 61.46 3.41
N GLY A 697 -59.49 61.61 4.47
CA GLY A 697 -60.76 60.91 4.69
C GLY A 697 -60.63 59.69 5.59
N ASN A 698 -61.70 58.89 5.73
CA ASN A 698 -61.78 57.76 6.67
C ASN A 698 -61.15 56.45 6.14
N SER A 699 -59.98 56.49 5.51
CA SER A 699 -59.26 55.29 5.05
C SER A 699 -58.02 54.98 5.89
N VAL A 700 -57.72 53.70 6.10
CA VAL A 700 -56.52 53.28 6.84
C VAL A 700 -55.29 53.46 5.95
N HIS A 701 -54.24 54.12 6.45
CA HIS A 701 -52.92 54.15 5.83
C HIS A 701 -51.97 53.23 6.59
N TYR A 702 -51.33 52.31 5.87
CA TYR A 702 -50.44 51.30 6.43
C TYR A 702 -48.97 51.71 6.37
N ALA A 703 -48.56 52.46 5.34
CA ALA A 703 -47.17 52.86 5.17
C ALA A 703 -47.04 54.29 4.63
N VAL A 704 -45.95 54.95 5.04
CA VAL A 704 -45.50 56.25 4.55
C VAL A 704 -44.00 56.18 4.33
N LYS A 705 -43.49 56.73 3.23
CA LYS A 705 -42.05 56.86 2.99
C LYS A 705 -41.69 58.21 2.40
N ILE A 706 -40.64 58.82 2.94
CA ILE A 706 -40.05 60.08 2.58
C ILE A 706 -38.79 59.79 1.76
N TYR A 707 -38.70 60.41 0.58
CA TYR A 707 -37.43 60.48 -0.13
C TYR A 707 -36.66 61.75 0.23
N ASN A 708 -37.35 62.89 0.21
CA ASN A 708 -36.80 64.19 0.58
C ASN A 708 -37.92 65.16 0.96
N GLY A 709 -37.57 66.42 1.29
CA GLY A 709 -38.55 67.44 1.67
C GLY A 709 -39.63 67.77 0.62
N THR A 710 -39.46 67.30 -0.62
CA THR A 710 -40.38 67.55 -1.75
C THR A 710 -41.10 66.31 -2.27
N LEU A 711 -40.77 65.12 -1.78
CA LEU A 711 -41.35 63.86 -2.26
C LEU A 711 -41.49 62.86 -1.12
N ALA A 712 -42.73 62.46 -0.86
CA ALA A 712 -43.09 61.35 0.00
C ALA A 712 -44.36 60.68 -0.55
N PHE A 713 -44.58 59.43 -0.19
CA PHE A 713 -45.80 58.69 -0.53
C PHE A 713 -46.44 58.07 0.69
N ALA A 714 -47.77 57.97 0.68
CA ALA A 714 -48.56 57.26 1.69
C ALA A 714 -49.57 56.33 1.01
N VAL A 715 -49.70 55.11 1.53
CA VAL A 715 -50.51 54.04 0.94
C VAL A 715 -51.31 53.28 2.01
N GLY A 716 -52.42 52.66 1.60
CA GLY A 716 -53.37 52.10 2.55
C GLY A 716 -54.46 51.21 1.97
N SER A 717 -55.57 51.08 2.70
CA SER A 717 -56.68 50.15 2.41
C SER A 717 -57.60 50.57 1.27
N SER A 718 -57.51 51.82 0.79
CA SER A 718 -58.39 52.36 -0.23
C SER A 718 -57.92 52.11 -1.66
N GLY A 719 -56.69 51.60 -1.84
CA GLY A 719 -56.02 51.43 -3.13
C GLY A 719 -55.62 52.71 -3.83
N LYS A 720 -55.74 53.83 -3.11
CA LYS A 720 -55.23 55.14 -3.49
C LYS A 720 -53.79 55.29 -3.00
N ILE A 721 -52.94 55.90 -3.83
CA ILE A 721 -51.59 56.32 -3.47
C ILE A 721 -51.60 57.84 -3.33
N PHE A 722 -51.22 58.35 -2.16
CA PHE A 722 -51.09 59.78 -1.88
C PHE A 722 -49.63 60.20 -2.00
N LYS A 723 -49.40 61.41 -2.50
CA LYS A 723 -48.08 61.99 -2.74
C LYS A 723 -47.95 63.34 -2.05
N TRP A 724 -46.82 63.56 -1.39
CA TRP A 724 -46.38 64.86 -0.90
C TRP A 724 -45.62 65.59 -2.01
N GLY A 725 -46.09 66.78 -2.39
CA GLY A 725 -45.48 67.62 -3.42
C GLY A 725 -44.57 68.74 -2.90
N GLY A 726 -44.15 68.69 -1.63
CA GLY A 726 -43.32 69.73 -1.00
C GLY A 726 -44.07 70.72 -0.11
N SER A 727 -45.38 70.89 -0.31
CA SER A 727 -46.21 71.80 0.48
C SER A 727 -47.50 71.17 1.00
N SER A 728 -48.08 70.21 0.27
CA SER A 728 -49.31 69.53 0.63
C SER A 728 -49.35 68.09 0.12
N TRP A 729 -50.18 67.26 0.75
CA TRP A 729 -50.54 65.93 0.29
C TRP A 729 -51.67 65.99 -0.75
N SER A 730 -51.59 65.19 -1.80
CA SER A 730 -52.65 65.00 -2.80
C SER A 730 -52.73 63.54 -3.24
N GLN A 731 -53.91 63.09 -3.69
CA GLN A 731 -54.06 61.78 -4.32
C GLN A 731 -53.33 61.79 -5.68
N ASP A 732 -52.44 60.84 -5.90
CA ASP A 732 -51.65 60.72 -7.14
C ASP A 732 -52.30 59.73 -8.12
N ILE A 733 -52.75 58.57 -7.64
CA ILE A 733 -53.50 57.57 -8.43
C ILE A 733 -54.51 56.81 -7.56
N ASP A 734 -55.60 56.35 -8.18
CA ASP A 734 -56.55 55.38 -7.64
C ASP A 734 -56.44 54.08 -8.45
N THR A 735 -56.01 52.99 -7.80
CA THR A 735 -55.80 51.69 -8.46
C THR A 735 -56.99 50.73 -8.30
N GLY A 736 -58.13 51.22 -7.81
CA GLY A 736 -59.30 50.42 -7.41
C GLY A 736 -59.17 49.91 -5.97
N SER A 737 -60.00 48.94 -5.57
CA SER A 737 -60.12 48.47 -4.17
C SER A 737 -58.96 47.61 -3.64
N ASN A 738 -57.72 47.82 -4.10
CA ASN A 738 -56.55 47.08 -3.62
C ASN A 738 -56.10 47.61 -2.26
N THR A 739 -55.60 46.76 -1.37
CA THR A 739 -54.95 47.23 -0.15
C THR A 739 -53.44 47.24 -0.35
N PHE A 740 -52.79 48.39 -0.16
CA PHE A 740 -51.34 48.51 -0.17
C PHE A 740 -50.81 48.54 1.27
N TYR A 741 -49.90 47.62 1.59
CA TYR A 741 -49.30 47.49 2.92
C TYR A 741 -47.93 48.17 3.00
N ALA A 742 -47.20 48.25 1.89
CA ALA A 742 -45.84 48.79 1.85
C ALA A 742 -45.67 49.78 0.71
N VAL A 743 -44.87 50.82 0.97
CA VAL A 743 -44.33 51.73 -0.04
C VAL A 743 -42.88 52.01 0.30
N ASP A 744 -42.01 52.04 -0.70
CA ASP A 744 -40.62 52.49 -0.54
C ASP A 744 -40.13 53.26 -1.75
N VAL A 745 -39.17 54.16 -1.55
CA VAL A 745 -38.70 55.12 -2.55
C VAL A 745 -37.17 55.13 -2.59
N TYR A 746 -36.61 54.69 -3.72
CA TYR A 746 -35.16 54.76 -3.93
C TYR A 746 -34.72 56.16 -4.34
N ASN A 747 -35.42 56.74 -5.32
CA ASN A 747 -35.15 58.09 -5.80
C ASN A 747 -36.39 58.72 -6.44
N GLY A 748 -36.24 59.95 -6.95
CA GLY A 748 -37.33 60.69 -7.59
C GLY A 748 -37.98 59.99 -8.79
N THR A 749 -37.34 58.98 -9.39
CA THR A 749 -37.80 58.25 -10.56
C THR A 749 -38.08 56.76 -10.32
N LEU A 750 -37.94 56.29 -9.08
CA LEU A 750 -38.14 54.88 -8.74
C LEU A 750 -38.71 54.72 -7.33
N ALA A 751 -39.95 54.25 -7.27
CA ALA A 751 -40.61 53.82 -6.05
C ALA A 751 -41.46 52.57 -6.32
N PHE A 752 -41.73 51.79 -5.28
CA PHE A 752 -42.68 50.67 -5.34
C PHE A 752 -43.75 50.83 -4.29
N ALA A 753 -44.99 50.46 -4.64
CA ALA A 753 -46.09 50.27 -3.72
C ALA A 753 -46.62 48.83 -3.91
N ALA A 754 -46.75 48.07 -2.83
CA ALA A 754 -47.16 46.67 -2.91
C ALA A 754 -48.14 46.28 -1.79
N GLY A 755 -48.91 45.21 -2.03
CA GLY A 755 -50.01 44.88 -1.15
C GLY A 755 -50.72 43.57 -1.43
N SER A 756 -52.04 43.58 -1.24
CA SER A 756 -52.93 42.41 -1.35
C SER A 756 -52.82 41.70 -2.70
N SER A 757 -52.89 40.37 -2.67
CA SER A 757 -52.85 39.51 -3.86
C SER A 757 -51.56 39.66 -4.70
N GLY A 758 -50.43 39.89 -4.04
CA GLY A 758 -49.12 40.05 -4.69
C GLY A 758 -48.99 41.26 -5.60
N LYS A 759 -49.92 42.23 -5.57
CA LYS A 759 -49.90 43.37 -6.50
C LYS A 759 -48.74 44.32 -6.19
N ILE A 760 -48.00 44.70 -7.24
CA ILE A 760 -46.89 45.66 -7.19
C ILE A 760 -47.14 46.76 -8.22
N TYR A 761 -46.99 48.02 -7.81
CA TYR A 761 -46.98 49.19 -8.68
C TYR A 761 -45.62 49.87 -8.60
N LYS A 762 -45.11 50.30 -9.76
CA LYS A 762 -43.82 50.96 -9.93
C LYS A 762 -44.03 52.42 -10.34
N TRP A 763 -43.41 53.34 -9.62
CA TRP A 763 -43.28 54.74 -10.00
C TRP A 763 -42.07 54.92 -10.91
N ASN A 764 -42.23 55.70 -11.98
CA ASN A 764 -41.17 55.99 -12.95
C ASN A 764 -40.67 57.45 -12.93
N GLY A 765 -41.13 58.27 -11.99
CA GLY A 765 -40.88 59.72 -11.95
C GLY A 765 -42.04 60.59 -12.39
N ALA A 766 -43.01 60.02 -13.10
CA ALA A 766 -44.17 60.74 -13.60
C ALA A 766 -45.51 60.04 -13.28
N SER A 767 -45.55 58.71 -13.33
CA SER A 767 -46.75 57.92 -13.09
C SER A 767 -46.46 56.56 -12.45
N TRP A 768 -47.50 55.98 -11.86
CA TRP A 768 -47.51 54.60 -11.38
C TRP A 768 -48.02 53.65 -12.46
N ALA A 769 -47.37 52.50 -12.62
CA ALA A 769 -47.82 51.41 -13.47
C ALA A 769 -47.69 50.07 -12.74
N GLN A 770 -48.58 49.12 -13.03
CA GLN A 770 -48.50 47.80 -12.43
C GLN A 770 -47.25 47.04 -12.96
N GLN A 771 -46.49 46.46 -12.04
CA GLN A 771 -45.34 45.60 -12.32
C GLN A 771 -45.75 44.13 -12.11
N ALA A 772 -45.26 43.23 -12.97
CA ALA A 772 -45.49 41.80 -12.81
C ALA A 772 -44.92 41.29 -11.48
N SER A 773 -45.68 40.43 -10.80
CA SER A 773 -45.32 39.83 -9.52
C SER A 773 -45.19 38.31 -9.67
N PRO A 774 -44.19 37.68 -9.03
CA PRO A 774 -44.00 36.24 -9.06
C PRO A 774 -44.90 35.48 -8.07
N THR A 775 -45.66 36.18 -7.23
CA THR A 775 -46.50 35.59 -6.17
C THR A 775 -47.93 36.14 -6.20
N SER A 776 -48.84 35.38 -5.63
CA SER A 776 -50.20 35.82 -5.30
C SER A 776 -50.40 36.17 -3.82
N ASP A 777 -49.40 35.94 -2.97
CA ASP A 777 -49.48 36.25 -1.55
C ASP A 777 -49.37 37.75 -1.26
N ALA A 778 -49.94 38.22 -0.15
CA ALA A 778 -49.91 39.63 0.18
C ALA A 778 -48.47 40.08 0.49
N ILE A 779 -47.99 41.13 -0.19
CA ILE A 779 -46.68 41.72 0.08
C ILE A 779 -46.85 42.74 1.22
N ARG A 780 -46.14 42.52 2.33
CA ARG A 780 -46.30 43.32 3.57
C ARG A 780 -45.18 44.30 3.83
N GLY A 781 -43.98 44.02 3.33
CA GLY A 781 -42.81 44.90 3.45
C GLY A 781 -42.10 45.07 2.11
N LEU A 782 -41.48 46.25 1.95
CA LEU A 782 -40.63 46.61 0.80
C LEU A 782 -39.42 47.38 1.33
N SER A 783 -38.24 47.10 0.78
CA SER A 783 -37.05 47.89 1.07
C SER A 783 -36.08 47.90 -0.11
N PHE A 784 -35.69 49.09 -0.55
CA PHE A 784 -34.61 49.29 -1.50
C PHE A 784 -33.25 49.23 -0.83
N ALA A 785 -32.29 48.62 -1.51
CA ALA A 785 -30.87 48.74 -1.22
C ALA A 785 -30.06 49.32 -2.39
N GLY A 786 -30.68 49.44 -3.57
CA GLY A 786 -30.15 50.07 -4.77
C GLY A 786 -31.21 50.18 -5.87
N GLY A 787 -30.96 50.96 -6.92
CA GLY A 787 -31.94 51.14 -8.02
C GLY A 787 -32.25 49.85 -8.81
N ALA A 788 -31.34 48.89 -8.76
CA ALA A 788 -31.50 47.56 -9.34
C ALA A 788 -31.59 46.45 -8.27
N TYR A 789 -31.79 46.81 -7.01
CA TYR A 789 -31.75 45.87 -5.90
C TYR A 789 -32.73 46.28 -4.79
N ALA A 790 -33.83 45.54 -4.68
CA ALA A 790 -34.84 45.73 -3.63
C ALA A 790 -35.35 44.37 -3.16
N LYS A 791 -35.84 44.32 -1.91
CA LYS A 791 -36.49 43.15 -1.34
C LYS A 791 -37.96 43.44 -1.03
N ALA A 792 -38.77 42.41 -1.14
CA ALA A 792 -40.15 42.42 -0.66
C ALA A 792 -40.42 41.15 0.14
N VAL A 793 -41.29 41.21 1.13
CA VAL A 793 -41.65 40.05 1.95
C VAL A 793 -43.15 39.81 1.97
N THR A 794 -43.54 38.53 2.00
CA THR A 794 -44.93 38.12 1.77
C THR A 794 -45.54 37.39 2.96
N SER A 795 -46.86 37.35 3.00
CA SER A 795 -47.62 36.55 3.96
C SER A 795 -47.47 35.04 3.78
N GLY A 796 -46.97 34.59 2.62
CA GLY A 796 -46.71 33.19 2.31
C GLY A 796 -45.31 32.72 2.69
N GLY A 797 -44.50 33.59 3.30
CA GLY A 797 -43.14 33.26 3.75
C GLY A 797 -42.10 33.40 2.65
N GLU A 798 -42.39 34.18 1.60
CA GLU A 798 -41.48 34.43 0.50
C GLU A 798 -40.73 35.76 0.72
N ILE A 799 -39.47 35.77 0.28
CA ILE A 799 -38.67 36.97 0.11
C ILE A 799 -38.41 37.11 -1.39
N LEU A 800 -38.93 38.20 -1.96
CA LEU A 800 -38.80 38.53 -3.38
C LEU A 800 -37.62 39.47 -3.59
N ALA A 801 -36.96 39.36 -4.73
CA ALA A 801 -35.89 40.27 -5.13
C ALA A 801 -36.22 40.97 -6.45
N TRP A 802 -35.91 42.26 -6.50
CA TRP A 802 -35.90 43.07 -7.70
C TRP A 802 -34.47 43.15 -8.25
N ASN A 803 -34.29 42.83 -9.53
CA ASN A 803 -32.98 42.84 -10.20
C ASN A 803 -32.74 44.06 -11.13
N GLY A 804 -33.61 45.07 -11.07
CA GLY A 804 -33.60 46.21 -12.01
C GLY A 804 -34.60 46.10 -13.16
N ALA A 805 -35.12 44.90 -13.43
CA ALA A 805 -36.08 44.66 -14.53
C ALA A 805 -37.34 43.90 -14.09
N SER A 806 -37.20 42.88 -13.24
CA SER A 806 -38.31 42.03 -12.80
C SER A 806 -38.18 41.62 -11.33
N TRP A 807 -39.30 41.23 -10.74
CA TRP A 807 -39.36 40.57 -9.44
C TRP A 807 -39.30 39.06 -9.60
N SER A 808 -38.53 38.38 -8.75
CA SER A 808 -38.48 36.92 -8.62
C SER A 808 -38.51 36.51 -7.16
N VAL A 809 -39.01 35.31 -6.84
CA VAL A 809 -38.82 34.71 -5.52
C VAL A 809 -37.34 34.41 -5.37
N GLU A 810 -36.68 35.06 -4.42
CA GLU A 810 -35.27 34.81 -4.10
C GLU A 810 -35.15 33.71 -3.06
N TRP A 811 -36.02 33.76 -2.05
CA TRP A 811 -36.02 32.82 -0.95
C TRP A 811 -37.45 32.55 -0.53
N GLN A 812 -37.70 31.34 -0.03
CA GLN A 812 -38.97 30.96 0.55
C GLN A 812 -38.70 30.16 1.80
N TYR A 813 -39.53 30.36 2.83
CA TYR A 813 -39.51 29.55 4.03
C TYR A 813 -39.71 28.07 3.68
N GLN A 814 -38.65 27.29 3.78
CA GLN A 814 -38.68 25.85 3.55
C GLN A 814 -38.81 25.13 4.88
N CYS A 815 -39.82 24.26 4.99
CA CYS A 815 -39.98 23.42 6.16
C CYS A 815 -38.93 22.32 6.27
N ASP A 816 -37.96 22.24 5.35
CA ASP A 816 -37.00 21.14 5.21
C ASP A 816 -35.65 21.44 5.88
N ASN A 817 -35.25 22.72 5.98
CA ASN A 817 -33.94 23.14 6.49
C ASN A 817 -34.00 23.60 7.96
N GLY A 818 -34.65 22.82 8.82
CA GLY A 818 -34.79 23.16 10.23
C GLY A 818 -33.49 22.94 11.03
N ASN A 819 -32.94 24.00 11.60
CA ASN A 819 -31.67 24.00 12.34
C ASN A 819 -31.82 24.14 13.87
N LEU A 820 -33.06 24.18 14.38
CA LEU A 820 -33.31 24.38 15.81
C LEU A 820 -33.25 23.08 16.61
N THR A 821 -33.04 23.22 17.92
CA THR A 821 -33.07 22.14 18.92
C THR A 821 -34.41 22.08 19.66
N ASP A 822 -35.24 23.10 19.50
CA ASP A 822 -36.63 23.13 19.93
C ASP A 822 -37.53 22.78 18.74
N GLY A 823 -38.62 22.08 19.02
CA GLY A 823 -39.52 21.60 17.98
C GLY A 823 -40.84 22.36 17.92
N ALA A 824 -41.34 22.56 16.70
CA ALA A 824 -42.66 23.12 16.41
C ALA A 824 -43.63 22.02 15.95
N SER A 825 -44.76 21.90 16.66
CA SER A 825 -45.83 20.95 16.32
C SER A 825 -46.73 21.53 15.24
N CYS A 826 -46.69 20.95 14.04
CA CYS A 826 -47.28 21.54 12.84
C CYS A 826 -48.41 20.76 12.20
N SER A 827 -49.05 19.88 12.98
CA SER A 827 -50.10 18.97 12.50
C SER A 827 -49.67 18.21 11.25
N ASP A 828 -48.37 17.88 11.16
CA ASP A 828 -47.83 17.06 10.10
C ASP A 828 -48.47 15.67 10.17
N GLY A 829 -48.74 15.09 9.02
CA GLY A 829 -49.15 13.69 8.98
C GLY A 829 -48.04 12.82 9.57
N ASP A 830 -48.41 11.95 10.50
CA ASP A 830 -47.50 11.11 11.28
C ASP A 830 -47.95 9.65 11.31
N SER A 831 -48.35 9.13 10.15
CA SER A 831 -48.81 7.74 10.01
C SER A 831 -47.85 6.88 9.17
N CYS A 832 -47.86 5.58 9.43
CA CYS A 832 -47.06 4.59 8.69
C CYS A 832 -47.39 4.46 7.20
N TRP A 833 -48.49 5.06 6.75
CA TRP A 833 -48.94 5.02 5.35
C TRP A 833 -48.45 6.21 4.53
N LEU A 834 -47.74 7.17 5.15
CA LEU A 834 -47.17 8.31 4.46
C LEU A 834 -45.83 7.96 3.81
N SER A 835 -45.46 8.70 2.77
CA SER A 835 -44.14 8.57 2.13
C SER A 835 -43.10 9.53 2.72
N THR A 836 -43.51 10.73 3.14
CA THR A 836 -42.63 11.77 3.69
C THR A 836 -43.43 12.83 4.47
N SER A 837 -42.78 13.57 5.37
CA SER A 837 -43.31 14.74 6.08
C SER A 837 -42.21 15.82 6.22
N CYS A 838 -42.57 17.05 6.57
CA CYS A 838 -41.56 18.10 6.84
C CYS A 838 -40.62 17.70 7.99
N ALA A 839 -41.16 17.09 9.05
CA ALA A 839 -40.37 16.63 10.19
C ALA A 839 -39.34 15.55 9.79
N ALA A 840 -39.72 14.62 8.89
CA ALA A 840 -38.79 13.64 8.33
C ALA A 840 -37.71 14.29 7.44
N ARG A 841 -38.09 15.26 6.60
CA ARG A 841 -37.12 15.99 5.76
C ARG A 841 -36.15 16.84 6.58
N ASN A 842 -36.59 17.43 7.70
CA ASN A 842 -35.70 18.08 8.66
C ASN A 842 -34.65 17.14 9.23
N ALA A 843 -35.04 15.93 9.61
CA ALA A 843 -34.11 14.98 10.19
C ALA A 843 -33.05 14.55 9.16
N ASN A 844 -33.45 14.33 7.92
CA ASN A 844 -32.55 14.04 6.81
C ASN A 844 -31.59 15.21 6.55
N TYR A 845 -32.12 16.43 6.45
CA TYR A 845 -31.31 17.65 6.27
C TYR A 845 -30.27 17.80 7.39
N SER A 846 -30.69 17.66 8.64
CA SER A 846 -29.81 17.78 9.82
C SER A 846 -28.70 16.73 9.81
N SER A 847 -28.99 15.50 9.36
CA SER A 847 -27.99 14.44 9.21
C SER A 847 -26.98 14.75 8.10
N CYS A 848 -27.48 15.16 6.92
CA CYS A 848 -26.65 15.59 5.81
C CYS A 848 -25.74 16.76 6.21
N TRP A 849 -26.28 17.71 6.98
CA TRP A 849 -25.55 18.88 7.45
C TRP A 849 -24.45 18.51 8.47
N ALA A 850 -24.74 17.63 9.43
CA ALA A 850 -23.74 17.14 10.38
C ALA A 850 -22.54 16.47 9.67
N ARG A 851 -22.81 15.72 8.59
CA ARG A 851 -21.75 15.14 7.74
C ARG A 851 -20.98 16.21 6.98
N GLN A 852 -21.67 17.13 6.31
CA GLN A 852 -21.02 18.16 5.47
C GLN A 852 -20.14 19.11 6.29
N GLU A 853 -20.60 19.49 7.48
CA GLU A 853 -19.90 20.46 8.32
C GLU A 853 -18.79 19.82 9.16
N TYR A 854 -19.00 18.62 9.69
CA TYR A 854 -18.08 17.99 10.66
C TYR A 854 -17.48 16.66 10.21
N ASN A 855 -17.77 16.20 8.99
CA ASN A 855 -17.40 14.86 8.50
C ASN A 855 -17.85 13.74 9.46
N ALA A 856 -18.99 13.93 10.14
CA ALA A 856 -19.53 12.97 11.08
C ALA A 856 -20.27 11.83 10.37
N THR A 857 -20.10 10.60 10.85
CA THR A 857 -20.88 9.44 10.39
C THR A 857 -22.14 9.29 11.24
N VAL A 858 -23.32 9.37 10.61
CA VAL A 858 -24.63 9.26 11.30
C VAL A 858 -25.24 7.88 11.06
N ASN A 859 -25.35 7.07 12.10
CA ASN A 859 -26.03 5.77 12.07
C ASN A 859 -27.46 5.91 12.62
N ALA A 860 -28.40 5.12 12.11
CA ALA A 860 -29.79 5.16 12.54
C ALA A 860 -30.30 3.79 12.98
N ILE A 861 -30.94 3.72 14.16
CA ILE A 861 -31.40 2.49 14.78
C ILE A 861 -32.88 2.60 15.14
N GLY A 862 -33.70 1.73 14.54
CA GLY A 862 -35.16 1.68 14.70
C GLY A 862 -35.65 0.74 15.79
N PHE A 863 -36.48 1.23 16.71
CA PHE A 863 -37.04 0.45 17.82
C PHE A 863 -38.47 -0.04 17.59
N GLY A 864 -38.68 -1.35 17.72
CA GLY A 864 -40.01 -1.94 17.61
C GLY A 864 -40.42 -2.14 16.14
N PRO A 865 -41.71 -2.01 15.78
CA PRO A 865 -42.24 -2.34 14.46
C PRO A 865 -41.88 -1.30 13.38
N VAL A 866 -40.76 -0.59 13.50
CA VAL A 866 -40.24 0.36 12.49
C VAL A 866 -40.11 -0.31 11.13
N ALA A 867 -39.57 -1.53 11.09
CA ALA A 867 -39.41 -2.29 9.85
C ALA A 867 -40.75 -2.56 9.14
N SER A 868 -41.87 -2.57 9.88
CA SER A 868 -43.23 -2.70 9.33
C SER A 868 -43.94 -1.37 9.07
N CYS A 869 -43.31 -0.24 9.42
CA CYS A 869 -43.82 1.11 9.19
C CYS A 869 -42.99 1.78 8.08
N ALA A 870 -43.49 1.78 6.85
CA ALA A 870 -42.73 2.25 5.69
C ALA A 870 -42.22 3.69 5.84
N PHE A 871 -43.04 4.58 6.41
CA PHE A 871 -42.66 5.97 6.71
C PHE A 871 -41.49 6.07 7.69
N ALA A 872 -41.51 5.28 8.77
CA ALA A 872 -40.48 5.32 9.79
C ALA A 872 -39.16 4.72 9.31
N ALA A 873 -39.25 3.58 8.62
CA ALA A 873 -38.10 2.92 8.01
C ALA A 873 -37.43 3.79 6.94
N SER A 874 -38.22 4.44 6.06
CA SER A 874 -37.66 5.32 5.02
C SER A 874 -36.98 6.55 5.63
N THR A 875 -37.55 7.12 6.70
CA THR A 875 -36.96 8.26 7.41
C THR A 875 -35.62 7.90 8.04
N LEU A 876 -35.56 6.83 8.84
CA LEU A 876 -34.31 6.42 9.50
C LEU A 876 -33.25 5.94 8.49
N ASN A 877 -33.65 5.26 7.42
CA ASN A 877 -32.73 4.89 6.35
C ASN A 877 -32.14 6.12 5.66
N ALA A 878 -32.97 7.12 5.33
CA ALA A 878 -32.51 8.36 4.70
C ALA A 878 -31.58 9.17 5.62
N ILE A 879 -31.80 9.17 6.94
CA ILE A 879 -30.87 9.75 7.92
C ILE A 879 -29.50 9.08 7.82
N ALA A 880 -29.45 7.75 7.78
CA ALA A 880 -28.19 7.01 7.68
C ALA A 880 -27.49 7.24 6.34
N GLU A 881 -28.21 7.21 5.22
CA GLU A 881 -27.67 7.47 3.88
C GLU A 881 -27.07 8.88 3.77
N CYS A 882 -27.79 9.91 4.25
CA CYS A 882 -27.29 11.28 4.34
C CYS A 882 -25.96 11.34 5.10
N GLY A 883 -25.93 10.71 6.28
CA GLY A 883 -24.79 10.74 7.19
C GLY A 883 -23.69 9.73 6.90
N ASN A 884 -23.71 9.03 5.76
CA ASN A 884 -22.74 7.97 5.43
C ASN A 884 -22.65 6.82 6.45
N GLY A 885 -23.72 6.57 7.20
CA GLY A 885 -23.77 5.52 8.21
C GLY A 885 -24.65 4.35 7.79
N THR A 886 -24.94 3.48 8.76
CA THR A 886 -25.77 2.30 8.58
C THR A 886 -27.13 2.42 9.25
N TYR A 887 -28.14 1.79 8.64
CA TYR A 887 -29.49 1.68 9.18
C TYR A 887 -29.78 0.24 9.62
N PHE A 888 -30.37 0.09 10.81
CA PHE A 888 -30.86 -1.19 11.31
C PHE A 888 -32.15 -0.99 12.11
N ALA A 889 -33.11 -1.90 11.99
CA ALA A 889 -34.33 -1.89 12.79
C ALA A 889 -34.78 -3.32 13.11
N SER A 890 -35.30 -3.54 14.31
CA SER A 890 -35.87 -4.84 14.70
C SER A 890 -36.93 -4.70 15.79
N THR A 891 -37.91 -5.60 15.77
CA THR A 891 -38.88 -5.80 16.85
C THR A 891 -38.34 -6.71 17.97
N ASN A 892 -37.22 -7.39 17.72
CA ASN A 892 -36.58 -8.28 18.67
C ASN A 892 -35.50 -7.52 19.46
N ALA A 893 -35.77 -7.30 20.75
CA ALA A 893 -34.89 -6.53 21.63
C ALA A 893 -33.50 -7.15 21.80
N SER A 894 -33.37 -8.48 21.76
CA SER A 894 -32.06 -9.14 21.82
C SER A 894 -31.22 -8.86 20.58
N GLN A 895 -31.83 -8.91 19.39
CA GLN A 895 -31.13 -8.59 18.14
C GLN A 895 -30.68 -7.13 18.09
N LEU A 896 -31.49 -6.20 18.62
CA LEU A 896 -31.11 -4.80 18.76
C LEU A 896 -29.91 -4.62 19.70
N ALA A 897 -29.92 -5.30 20.86
CA ALA A 897 -28.81 -5.25 21.80
C ALA A 897 -27.52 -5.79 21.18
N ASP A 898 -27.59 -6.91 20.44
CA ASP A 898 -26.43 -7.49 19.75
C ASP A 898 -25.89 -6.57 18.65
N TYR A 899 -26.78 -5.93 17.87
CA TYR A 899 -26.39 -4.94 16.87
C TYR A 899 -25.71 -3.72 17.53
N TYR A 900 -26.26 -3.21 18.63
CA TYR A 900 -25.67 -2.10 19.40
C TYR A 900 -24.24 -2.42 19.86
N ARG A 901 -24.02 -3.61 20.40
CA ARG A 901 -22.68 -4.08 20.80
C ARG A 901 -21.75 -4.22 19.60
N SER A 902 -22.25 -4.75 18.49
CA SER A 902 -21.48 -4.88 17.24
C SER A 902 -21.06 -3.52 16.67
N LEU A 903 -21.98 -2.54 16.66
CA LEU A 903 -21.72 -1.18 16.20
C LEU A 903 -20.72 -0.47 17.11
N ALA A 904 -20.88 -0.57 18.43
CA ALA A 904 -19.92 -0.04 19.40
C ALA A 904 -18.52 -0.60 19.15
N ARG A 905 -18.40 -1.93 18.98
CA ARG A 905 -17.13 -2.58 18.65
C ARG A 905 -16.52 -2.09 17.34
N THR A 906 -17.35 -1.91 16.31
CA THR A 906 -16.91 -1.39 15.01
C THR A 906 -16.37 0.04 15.14
N ILE A 907 -17.05 0.89 15.91
CA ILE A 907 -16.62 2.28 16.19
C ILE A 907 -15.32 2.28 16.98
N VAL A 908 -15.20 1.47 18.04
CA VAL A 908 -13.97 1.35 18.83
C VAL A 908 -12.82 0.87 17.93
N GLN A 909 -13.04 -0.15 17.11
CA GLN A 909 -12.03 -0.66 16.16
C GLN A 909 -11.60 0.38 15.12
N ALA A 910 -12.54 1.17 14.59
CA ALA A 910 -12.26 2.27 13.66
C ALA A 910 -11.58 3.48 14.33
N SER A 911 -11.71 3.62 15.65
CA SER A 911 -11.15 4.74 16.43
C SER A 911 -9.69 4.55 16.87
N ASN A 912 -9.09 3.37 16.64
CA ASN A 912 -7.78 3.00 17.16
C ASN A 912 -6.64 3.58 16.31
N ALA A 913 -5.80 4.43 16.93
CA ALA A 913 -4.68 5.11 16.26
C ALA A 913 -3.28 4.60 16.67
N SER A 914 -3.15 3.58 17.54
CA SER A 914 -1.85 2.95 17.84
C SER A 914 -2.00 1.54 18.45
N GLN A 915 -0.91 0.77 18.40
CA GLN A 915 -0.86 -0.66 18.73
C GLN A 915 -0.42 -0.99 20.18
N LEU A 916 -0.08 0.03 20.98
CA LEU A 916 0.38 -0.15 22.36
C LEU A 916 -0.80 -0.37 23.30
N LEU A 917 -0.91 -1.59 23.83
CA LEU A 917 -1.90 -1.94 24.84
C LEU A 917 -1.40 -1.48 26.22
N SER A 918 -1.99 -0.45 26.83
CA SER A 918 -1.70 -0.10 28.23
C SER A 918 -2.44 -1.02 29.17
N VAL A 919 -1.67 -1.74 30.00
CA VAL A 919 -2.23 -2.64 31.01
C VAL A 919 -1.86 -2.15 32.39
N SER A 920 -2.87 -2.01 33.25
CA SER A 920 -2.66 -1.78 34.68
C SER A 920 -2.79 -3.11 35.43
N GLY A 921 -1.70 -3.54 36.07
CA GLY A 921 -1.66 -4.77 36.89
C GLY A 921 -0.62 -5.80 36.43
N SER A 922 -0.36 -6.79 37.29
CA SER A 922 0.52 -7.92 37.00
C SER A 922 -0.22 -8.91 36.10
N ILE A 923 0.07 -8.91 34.80
CA ILE A 923 -0.46 -9.88 33.84
C ILE A 923 0.37 -11.15 33.95
N ASN A 924 -0.29 -12.29 34.12
CA ASN A 924 0.36 -13.59 34.06
C ASN A 924 -0.05 -14.27 32.75
N SER A 925 0.75 -14.05 31.70
CA SER A 925 0.57 -14.65 30.38
C SER A 925 1.95 -15.07 29.86
N THR A 926 2.02 -16.14 29.08
CA THR A 926 3.27 -16.63 28.49
C THR A 926 2.98 -17.32 27.17
N LEU A 927 3.65 -16.90 26.09
CA LEU A 927 3.79 -17.71 24.88
C LEU A 927 5.14 -18.43 24.99
N TYR A 928 5.15 -19.75 24.82
CA TYR A 928 6.39 -20.52 24.93
C TYR A 928 7.11 -20.61 23.57
N PRO A 929 8.46 -20.56 23.55
CA PRO A 929 9.27 -20.51 22.32
C PRO A 929 9.32 -21.84 21.52
N ASP A 930 8.64 -22.88 22.03
CA ASP A 930 8.39 -24.15 21.35
C ASP A 930 7.09 -24.13 20.52
N SER A 931 6.39 -23.00 20.47
CA SER A 931 5.26 -22.77 19.55
C SER A 931 5.76 -22.58 18.12
N PHE A 932 5.13 -23.25 17.14
CA PHE A 932 5.52 -23.15 15.74
C PHE A 932 4.38 -23.40 14.75
N ILE A 933 4.59 -22.94 13.52
CA ILE A 933 3.84 -23.31 12.32
C ILE A 933 4.73 -24.26 11.52
N GLU A 934 4.28 -25.48 11.25
CA GLU A 934 4.99 -26.47 10.44
C GLU A 934 4.32 -26.61 9.08
N TYR A 935 5.11 -26.60 8.02
CA TYR A 935 4.62 -26.76 6.67
C TYR A 935 5.55 -27.59 5.80
N SER A 936 4.95 -28.43 4.96
CA SER A 936 5.63 -29.20 3.93
C SER A 936 5.31 -28.61 2.56
N PHE A 937 6.28 -28.61 1.65
CA PHE A 937 6.15 -27.99 0.34
C PHE A 937 7.02 -28.69 -0.71
N VAL A 938 6.71 -28.47 -1.99
CA VAL A 938 7.59 -28.80 -3.11
C VAL A 938 8.41 -27.54 -3.44
N PRO A 939 9.75 -27.56 -3.23
CA PRO A 939 10.60 -26.41 -3.53
C PRO A 939 10.51 -26.01 -5.00
N GLU A 940 10.56 -24.70 -5.29
CA GLU A 940 10.60 -24.18 -6.67
C GLU A 940 11.98 -24.30 -7.33
N GLU A 941 13.05 -24.44 -6.53
CA GLU A 941 14.44 -24.46 -6.98
C GLU A 941 15.15 -25.79 -6.67
N SER A 942 16.24 -26.07 -7.40
CA SER A 942 16.98 -27.32 -7.33
C SER A 942 17.78 -27.53 -6.04
N VAL A 943 18.12 -28.79 -5.80
CA VAL A 943 18.91 -29.25 -4.66
C VAL A 943 20.37 -28.83 -4.79
N PHE A 944 21.03 -28.51 -3.66
CA PHE A 944 22.49 -28.35 -3.61
C PHE A 944 23.17 -29.59 -4.21
N GLU A 945 23.95 -29.40 -5.26
CA GLU A 945 24.73 -30.45 -5.88
C GLU A 945 26.12 -30.57 -5.23
N TYR A 946 26.79 -31.69 -5.45
CA TYR A 946 28.19 -31.84 -5.05
C TYR A 946 29.06 -30.73 -5.68
N GLY A 947 29.72 -29.93 -4.85
CA GLY A 947 30.54 -28.78 -5.25
C GLY A 947 29.88 -27.40 -5.03
N ASP A 948 28.66 -27.35 -4.49
CA ASP A 948 28.01 -26.10 -4.10
C ASP A 948 28.38 -25.69 -2.67
N ILE A 949 28.64 -24.39 -2.50
CA ILE A 949 28.88 -23.75 -1.21
C ILE A 949 27.72 -22.78 -0.95
N SER A 950 27.10 -22.88 0.21
CA SER A 950 26.13 -21.89 0.64
C SER A 950 26.83 -20.66 1.22
N VAL A 951 26.37 -19.46 0.87
CA VAL A 951 26.86 -18.18 1.41
C VAL A 951 25.66 -17.33 1.80
N THR A 952 25.70 -16.73 2.97
CA THR A 952 24.72 -15.71 3.38
C THR A 952 25.38 -14.34 3.34
N VAL A 953 24.74 -13.40 2.64
CA VAL A 953 25.20 -12.02 2.50
C VAL A 953 24.17 -11.08 3.11
N GLU A 954 24.67 -10.17 3.93
CA GLU A 954 23.89 -9.10 4.57
C GLU A 954 24.31 -7.76 3.95
N ASN A 955 23.44 -7.14 3.15
CA ASN A 955 23.77 -5.86 2.53
C ASN A 955 23.78 -4.74 3.58
N PRO A 956 24.56 -3.65 3.38
CA PRO A 956 24.42 -2.45 4.17
C PRO A 956 22.98 -1.90 4.19
N PRO A 957 22.58 -1.17 5.25
CA PRO A 957 21.27 -0.53 5.31
C PRO A 957 20.96 0.38 4.11
N PHE A 958 19.70 0.40 3.71
CA PHE A 958 19.19 1.29 2.67
C PHE A 958 19.23 2.75 3.17
N GLN A 959 19.68 3.66 2.31
CA GLN A 959 19.77 5.09 2.64
C GLN A 959 18.40 5.73 2.87
N SER A 960 17.32 5.10 2.38
CA SER A 960 15.94 5.54 2.49
C SER A 960 14.99 4.33 2.32
N CYS A 961 13.73 4.58 1.98
CA CYS A 961 12.78 3.53 1.59
C CYS A 961 13.14 2.79 0.33
N ASN A 962 14.08 3.34 -0.44
CA ASN A 962 14.63 2.67 -1.60
C ASN A 962 16.09 2.30 -1.36
N GLY A 963 16.47 1.12 -1.82
CA GLY A 963 17.82 0.60 -1.78
C GLY A 963 18.14 -0.17 -3.05
N SER A 964 19.40 -0.19 -3.44
CA SER A 964 19.88 -0.94 -4.60
C SER A 964 20.94 -1.92 -4.13
N VAL A 965 20.80 -3.19 -4.49
CA VAL A 965 21.69 -4.27 -4.04
C VAL A 965 22.25 -5.01 -5.24
N PHE A 966 23.58 -5.02 -5.36
CA PHE A 966 24.26 -5.81 -6.38
C PHE A 966 24.34 -7.26 -5.95
N VAL A 967 23.81 -8.17 -6.76
CA VAL A 967 23.95 -9.62 -6.53
C VAL A 967 25.04 -10.13 -7.46
N PRO A 968 26.15 -10.70 -6.96
CA PRO A 968 27.23 -11.21 -7.80
C PRO A 968 26.78 -12.27 -8.81
N GLU A 969 27.35 -12.26 -10.02
CA GLU A 969 27.04 -13.23 -11.09
C GLU A 969 27.32 -14.68 -10.67
N GLN A 970 28.31 -14.88 -9.79
CA GLN A 970 28.73 -16.19 -9.30
C GLN A 970 27.70 -16.83 -8.35
N ILE A 971 26.80 -16.05 -7.74
CA ILE A 971 25.84 -16.50 -6.74
C ILE A 971 24.48 -16.69 -7.37
N SER A 972 23.90 -17.89 -7.24
CA SER A 972 22.48 -18.13 -7.48
C SER A 972 21.75 -17.99 -6.15
N VAL A 973 20.81 -17.07 -6.04
CA VAL A 973 20.11 -16.80 -4.77
C VAL A 973 19.02 -17.85 -4.52
N ASP A 974 19.06 -18.50 -3.37
CA ASP A 974 18.08 -19.51 -2.95
C ASP A 974 17.00 -18.90 -2.02
N GLU A 975 17.39 -17.91 -1.20
CA GLU A 975 16.53 -17.24 -0.23
C GLU A 975 16.82 -15.74 -0.19
N ALA A 976 15.78 -14.92 -0.15
CA ALA A 976 15.91 -13.47 -0.06
C ALA A 976 14.87 -12.87 0.91
N LYS A 977 15.37 -12.08 1.86
CA LYS A 977 14.60 -11.41 2.93
C LYS A 977 14.92 -9.93 2.94
N VAL A 978 13.89 -9.09 2.96
CA VAL A 978 14.06 -7.65 3.22
C VAL A 978 13.61 -7.36 4.64
N THR A 979 14.50 -6.78 5.44
CA THR A 979 14.15 -6.32 6.78
C THR A 979 13.26 -5.08 6.70
N SER A 980 12.30 -4.99 7.60
CA SER A 980 11.40 -3.85 7.75
C SER A 980 11.17 -3.57 9.22
N TYR A 981 11.26 -2.28 9.60
CA TYR A 981 11.09 -1.84 11.00
C TYR A 981 10.03 -0.75 11.11
N SER A 982 8.79 -1.01 10.70
CA SER A 982 7.73 0.00 10.77
C SER A 982 7.16 0.39 12.15
N ALA A 983 7.69 -0.12 13.28
CA ALA A 983 7.38 0.29 14.66
C ALA A 983 5.90 0.56 15.01
N ASP A 984 5.29 1.72 14.73
CA ASP A 984 3.85 2.01 14.97
C ASP A 984 2.96 2.00 13.71
N LYS A 985 3.57 1.79 12.54
CA LYS A 985 2.93 1.64 11.22
C LYS A 985 3.07 0.20 10.74
N TRP A 986 2.51 -0.15 9.58
CA TRP A 986 2.57 -1.50 8.99
C TRP A 986 3.46 -1.54 7.75
N THR A 987 4.28 -2.59 7.56
CA THR A 987 4.90 -2.88 6.24
C THR A 987 3.79 -3.12 5.23
N ASP A 988 3.53 -2.17 4.35
CA ASP A 988 2.37 -2.19 3.46
C ASP A 988 2.73 -2.76 2.08
N LEU A 989 3.92 -2.45 1.57
CA LEU A 989 4.30 -2.73 0.20
C LEU A 989 5.82 -2.94 0.06
N LEU A 990 6.20 -4.04 -0.61
CA LEU A 990 7.56 -4.26 -1.11
C LEU A 990 7.53 -4.36 -2.63
N ARG A 991 8.38 -3.57 -3.30
CA ARG A 991 8.55 -3.59 -4.75
C ARG A 991 10.00 -3.87 -5.13
N LEU A 992 10.19 -4.55 -6.24
CA LEU A 992 11.47 -4.92 -6.84
C LEU A 992 11.51 -4.43 -8.29
N SER A 993 12.65 -3.93 -8.75
CA SER A 993 12.91 -3.55 -10.14
C SER A 993 14.31 -4.00 -10.55
N ASN A 994 14.42 -4.63 -11.71
CA ASN A 994 15.65 -5.15 -12.31
C ASN A 994 15.41 -5.43 -13.81
N ALA A 995 16.40 -5.96 -14.55
CA ALA A 995 16.26 -6.18 -15.99
C ALA A 995 15.19 -7.22 -16.35
N ALA A 996 15.00 -8.24 -15.51
CA ALA A 996 14.01 -9.30 -15.73
C ALA A 996 12.56 -8.83 -15.52
N THR A 997 12.34 -7.87 -14.62
CA THR A 997 11.00 -7.36 -14.30
C THR A 997 10.50 -6.29 -15.28
N GLY A 998 11.40 -5.59 -15.99
CA GLY A 998 11.05 -4.55 -16.97
C GLY A 998 10.39 -3.30 -16.35
N GLY A 999 10.45 -3.16 -15.03
CA GLY A 999 9.85 -2.09 -14.23
C GLY A 999 9.57 -2.54 -12.79
N TRP A 1000 8.91 -1.70 -12.00
CA TRP A 1000 8.61 -2.01 -10.59
C TRP A 1000 7.54 -3.10 -10.42
N LEU A 1001 7.96 -4.31 -10.09
CA LEU A 1001 7.13 -5.45 -9.70
C LEU A 1001 6.80 -5.39 -8.21
N THR A 1002 5.52 -5.50 -7.85
CA THR A 1002 5.11 -5.69 -6.45
C THR A 1002 5.36 -7.15 -6.04
N VAL A 1003 6.19 -7.35 -5.02
CA VAL A 1003 6.51 -8.69 -4.50
C VAL A 1003 5.80 -9.00 -3.19
N PHE A 1004 5.34 -7.98 -2.47
CA PHE A 1004 4.46 -8.11 -1.31
C PHE A 1004 3.53 -6.90 -1.22
N ASN A 1005 2.26 -7.14 -0.90
CA ASN A 1005 1.25 -6.11 -0.64
C ASN A 1005 0.31 -6.57 0.48
N LEU A 1006 0.32 -5.86 1.61
CA LEU A 1006 -0.50 -6.19 2.77
C LEU A 1006 -2.01 -6.11 2.47
N SER A 1007 -2.43 -5.23 1.56
CA SER A 1007 -3.85 -5.06 1.23
C SER A 1007 -4.46 -6.28 0.53
N GLU A 1008 -3.65 -7.22 0.02
CA GLU A 1008 -4.14 -8.50 -0.53
C GLU A 1008 -4.81 -9.36 0.55
N TYR A 1009 -4.43 -9.18 1.82
CA TYR A 1009 -4.98 -9.95 2.93
C TYR A 1009 -6.16 -9.23 3.63
N GLY A 1010 -6.38 -7.93 3.38
CA GLY A 1010 -7.52 -7.16 3.90
C GLY A 1010 -7.25 -5.65 4.02
N ALA A 1011 -8.30 -4.86 4.23
CA ALA A 1011 -8.21 -3.40 4.38
C ALA A 1011 -7.95 -2.94 5.83
N SER A 1012 -8.23 -3.79 6.83
CA SER A 1012 -7.98 -3.48 8.24
C SER A 1012 -6.58 -3.94 8.63
N TYR A 1013 -5.59 -3.04 8.52
CA TYR A 1013 -4.20 -3.33 8.87
C TYR A 1013 -4.05 -3.75 10.34
N LEU A 1014 -4.87 -3.19 11.24
CA LEU A 1014 -4.96 -3.63 12.64
C LEU A 1014 -5.25 -5.13 12.78
N SER A 1015 -6.05 -5.71 11.89
CA SER A 1015 -6.35 -7.15 11.91
C SER A 1015 -5.26 -8.04 11.32
N LEU A 1016 -4.31 -7.46 10.57
CA LEU A 1016 -3.29 -8.17 9.78
C LEU A 1016 -1.89 -8.19 10.43
N GLY A 1017 -1.60 -7.25 11.35
CA GLY A 1017 -0.37 -7.23 12.18
C GLY A 1017 0.81 -6.40 11.64
N ASP A 1018 1.70 -5.96 12.55
CA ASP A 1018 2.83 -5.01 12.42
C ASP A 1018 4.04 -5.49 11.54
N PRO A 1019 5.11 -4.71 11.24
CA PRO A 1019 6.13 -4.99 10.21
C PRO A 1019 6.89 -6.28 10.41
N PHE A 1020 6.68 -7.25 9.56
CA PHE A 1020 7.54 -8.41 9.50
C PHE A 1020 8.60 -8.25 8.42
N VAL A 1021 9.68 -9.00 8.61
CA VAL A 1021 10.64 -9.31 7.54
C VAL A 1021 9.87 -9.93 6.38
N VAL A 1022 10.07 -9.36 5.20
CA VAL A 1022 9.38 -9.84 3.99
C VAL A 1022 10.33 -10.75 3.25
N GLN A 1023 10.04 -12.05 3.28
CA GLN A 1023 10.68 -13.02 2.41
C GLN A 1023 9.91 -13.10 1.08
N PHE A 1024 10.62 -13.27 -0.02
CA PHE A 1024 9.97 -13.40 -1.32
C PHE A 1024 10.71 -14.42 -2.17
N ASN A 1025 10.11 -14.79 -3.30
CA ASN A 1025 10.70 -15.76 -4.21
C ASN A 1025 12.02 -15.19 -4.77
N ALA A 1026 13.13 -15.86 -4.43
CA ALA A 1026 14.48 -15.47 -4.79
C ALA A 1026 14.75 -15.50 -6.30
N SER A 1027 14.02 -16.30 -7.09
CA SER A 1027 14.17 -16.36 -8.55
C SER A 1027 13.79 -15.06 -9.26
N LYS A 1028 13.17 -14.12 -8.54
CA LYS A 1028 12.89 -12.76 -9.03
C LYS A 1028 14.14 -11.88 -9.01
N LEU A 1029 15.19 -12.24 -8.27
CA LEU A 1029 16.47 -11.55 -8.26
C LEU A 1029 17.31 -11.99 -9.46
N VAL A 1030 18.06 -11.04 -10.00
CA VAL A 1030 18.97 -11.29 -11.13
C VAL A 1030 20.40 -11.13 -10.64
N SER A 1031 21.20 -12.17 -10.82
CA SER A 1031 22.64 -12.18 -10.55
C SER A 1031 23.40 -11.44 -11.65
N GLY A 1032 24.49 -10.77 -11.29
CA GLY A 1032 25.32 -9.95 -12.18
C GLY A 1032 24.83 -8.51 -12.37
N GLU A 1033 23.79 -8.08 -11.67
CA GLU A 1033 23.25 -6.71 -11.74
C GLU A 1033 22.75 -6.17 -10.40
N TYR A 1034 22.43 -4.87 -10.40
CA TYR A 1034 21.77 -4.20 -9.29
C TYR A 1034 20.26 -4.51 -9.31
N ASN A 1035 19.74 -4.89 -8.15
CA ASN A 1035 18.33 -5.11 -7.90
C ASN A 1035 17.81 -3.97 -7.01
N ASP A 1036 16.88 -3.18 -7.52
CA ASP A 1036 16.31 -2.02 -6.83
C ASP A 1036 15.08 -2.40 -6.01
N PHE A 1037 15.04 -1.98 -4.75
CA PHE A 1037 13.96 -2.24 -3.81
C PHE A 1037 13.26 -0.95 -3.40
N SER A 1038 11.96 -1.04 -3.12
CA SER A 1038 11.17 0.00 -2.47
C SER A 1038 10.33 -0.64 -1.36
N VAL A 1039 10.67 -0.33 -0.10
CA VAL A 1039 9.98 -0.77 1.11
C VAL A 1039 9.15 0.38 1.65
N ARG A 1040 7.83 0.19 1.77
CA ARG A 1040 6.94 1.23 2.30
C ARG A 1040 6.28 0.79 3.60
N THR A 1041 5.81 1.78 4.35
CA THR A 1041 5.03 1.57 5.56
C THR A 1041 3.80 2.47 5.55
N GLY A 1042 2.66 1.99 6.06
CA GLY A 1042 1.38 2.73 6.04
C GLY A 1042 0.58 2.55 7.32
N SER A 1043 -0.34 3.48 7.62
CA SER A 1043 -1.23 3.39 8.79
C SER A 1043 -2.52 2.62 8.50
N ASP A 1044 -2.91 2.56 7.23
CA ASP A 1044 -4.08 1.84 6.73
C ASP A 1044 -3.94 1.62 5.21
N SER A 1045 -4.87 0.88 4.60
CA SER A 1045 -4.81 0.53 3.17
C SER A 1045 -4.91 1.73 2.20
N GLN A 1046 -5.36 2.89 2.67
CA GLN A 1046 -5.49 4.12 1.87
C GLN A 1046 -4.35 5.12 2.14
N ASN A 1047 -3.67 4.99 3.28
CA ASN A 1047 -2.57 5.84 3.71
C ASN A 1047 -1.24 5.09 3.72
N SER A 1048 -0.77 4.73 2.51
CA SER A 1048 0.60 4.24 2.30
C SER A 1048 1.59 5.39 2.45
N GLY A 1049 2.35 5.38 3.53
CA GLY A 1049 3.33 6.43 3.85
C GLY A 1049 4.56 6.37 2.95
N THR A 1050 5.23 7.51 2.79
CA THR A 1050 6.57 7.59 2.18
C THR A 1050 7.70 7.48 3.21
N GLU A 1051 7.35 7.27 4.48
CA GLU A 1051 8.29 7.17 5.59
C GLU A 1051 8.59 5.71 5.89
N CYS A 1052 9.85 5.39 6.12
CA CYS A 1052 10.32 4.10 6.57
C CYS A 1052 11.68 4.28 7.28
N PRO A 1053 12.14 3.29 8.04
CA PRO A 1053 13.45 3.30 8.67
C PRO A 1053 14.59 3.24 7.65
N SER A 1054 15.68 3.95 7.91
CA SER A 1054 16.95 3.84 7.17
C SER A 1054 17.76 2.57 7.51
N ALA A 1055 17.17 1.63 8.26
CA ALA A 1055 17.82 0.39 8.68
C ALA A 1055 17.41 -0.83 7.83
N ASN A 1056 16.41 -0.67 6.95
CA ASN A 1056 15.96 -1.74 6.06
C ASN A 1056 17.13 -2.21 5.19
N ARG A 1057 17.27 -3.53 4.97
CA ARG A 1057 18.33 -4.12 4.15
C ARG A 1057 17.88 -5.42 3.51
N LEU A 1058 18.60 -5.85 2.47
CA LEU A 1058 18.45 -7.20 1.91
C LEU A 1058 19.42 -8.15 2.62
N ILE A 1059 18.87 -9.27 3.09
CA ILE A 1059 19.63 -10.44 3.55
C ILE A 1059 19.29 -11.56 2.59
N TYR A 1060 20.29 -12.13 1.93
CA TYR A 1060 20.07 -13.23 1.01
C TYR A 1060 21.05 -14.36 1.24
N ARG A 1061 20.59 -15.57 0.98
CA ARG A 1061 21.40 -16.78 0.99
C ARG A 1061 21.42 -17.34 -0.42
N GLY A 1062 22.61 -17.66 -0.91
CA GLY A 1062 22.78 -18.24 -2.23
C GLY A 1062 23.76 -19.39 -2.25
N ARG A 1063 23.79 -20.06 -3.39
CA ARG A 1063 24.71 -21.14 -3.73
C ARG A 1063 25.76 -20.64 -4.69
N LEU A 1064 27.01 -20.96 -4.38
CA LEU A 1064 28.20 -20.70 -5.15
C LEU A 1064 28.78 -22.01 -5.67
N ARG A 1065 28.93 -22.14 -6.99
CA ARG A 1065 29.48 -23.35 -7.60
C ARG A 1065 31.01 -23.32 -7.59
N ALA A 1066 31.64 -24.00 -6.63
CA ALA A 1066 33.08 -24.02 -6.42
C ALA A 1066 33.84 -25.01 -7.33
N GLN A 1067 33.51 -25.00 -8.62
CA GLN A 1067 34.23 -25.75 -9.65
C GLN A 1067 34.31 -24.97 -10.96
N VAL A 1068 35.41 -25.17 -11.69
CA VAL A 1068 35.57 -24.67 -13.06
C VAL A 1068 35.59 -25.84 -14.05
N ASN A 1069 35.10 -25.60 -15.26
CA ASN A 1069 35.23 -26.55 -16.36
C ASN A 1069 36.69 -26.62 -16.84
N TYR A 1070 37.01 -27.67 -17.61
CA TYR A 1070 38.31 -27.82 -18.26
C TYR A 1070 38.70 -26.53 -19.00
N SER A 1071 39.96 -26.14 -18.84
CA SER A 1071 40.56 -25.00 -19.50
C SER A 1071 40.66 -25.19 -21.02
N GLY A 1072 41.03 -24.14 -21.74
CA GLY A 1072 41.61 -24.29 -23.08
C GLY A 1072 42.90 -25.14 -23.03
N ILE A 1073 43.49 -25.43 -24.19
CA ILE A 1073 44.69 -26.25 -24.27
C ILE A 1073 45.94 -25.39 -23.99
N PHE A 1074 46.74 -25.74 -22.98
CA PHE A 1074 47.94 -25.00 -22.53
C PHE A 1074 49.25 -25.76 -22.75
N PRO A 1075 50.40 -25.09 -23.01
CA PRO A 1075 51.66 -25.78 -23.29
C PRO A 1075 52.25 -26.60 -22.14
N GLN A 1076 51.91 -26.29 -20.88
CA GLN A 1076 52.50 -26.93 -19.69
C GLN A 1076 51.43 -27.45 -18.71
N CYS A 1077 51.73 -28.57 -18.03
CA CYS A 1077 51.00 -29.09 -16.87
C CYS A 1077 51.95 -29.19 -15.67
N LEU A 1078 52.14 -28.10 -14.92
CA LEU A 1078 53.01 -28.11 -13.74
C LEU A 1078 52.21 -27.88 -12.46
N SER A 1079 52.48 -28.67 -11.43
CA SER A 1079 51.93 -28.46 -10.08
C SER A 1079 52.50 -27.20 -9.44
N ARG A 1080 51.73 -26.60 -8.53
CA ARG A 1080 52.05 -25.30 -7.91
C ARG A 1080 51.75 -25.28 -6.42
N ASN A 1081 52.64 -24.68 -5.64
CA ASN A 1081 52.38 -24.32 -4.24
C ASN A 1081 52.13 -22.81 -4.17
N ALA A 1082 50.97 -22.40 -3.68
CA ALA A 1082 50.54 -21.00 -3.66
C ALA A 1082 50.05 -20.56 -2.27
N THR A 1083 50.29 -19.30 -1.92
CA THR A 1083 49.69 -18.63 -0.77
C THR A 1083 48.48 -17.83 -1.24
N VAL A 1084 47.31 -18.12 -0.66
CA VAL A 1084 46.03 -17.48 -0.98
C VAL A 1084 45.56 -16.68 0.23
N TYR A 1085 45.24 -15.41 0.01
CA TYR A 1085 44.66 -14.54 1.02
C TYR A 1085 43.14 -14.63 0.98
N TYR A 1086 42.51 -14.60 2.15
CA TYR A 1086 41.06 -14.64 2.29
C TYR A 1086 40.56 -13.47 3.15
N ASP A 1087 39.32 -13.08 2.91
CA ASP A 1087 38.55 -12.07 3.63
C ASP A 1087 37.18 -12.70 3.92
N LEU A 1088 36.81 -12.80 5.20
CA LEU A 1088 35.55 -13.42 5.61
C LEU A 1088 34.50 -12.40 6.07
N ASP A 1089 34.84 -11.12 6.17
CA ASP A 1089 33.90 -10.06 6.55
C ASP A 1089 33.58 -9.06 5.42
N PHE A 1090 34.22 -9.24 4.26
CA PHE A 1090 33.99 -8.54 3.00
C PHE A 1090 34.24 -7.03 3.15
N ASP A 1091 35.35 -6.68 3.80
CA ASP A 1091 35.77 -5.30 4.01
C ASP A 1091 36.90 -4.85 3.07
N GLY A 1092 37.42 -5.76 2.24
CA GLY A 1092 38.52 -5.51 1.29
C GLY A 1092 39.90 -5.68 1.88
N VAL A 1093 40.01 -6.10 3.13
CA VAL A 1093 41.26 -6.33 3.85
C VAL A 1093 41.36 -7.81 4.19
N ALA A 1094 42.50 -8.41 3.81
CA ALA A 1094 42.70 -9.83 4.10
C ALA A 1094 42.77 -10.13 5.60
N ASP A 1095 41.84 -10.95 6.09
CA ASP A 1095 41.81 -11.53 7.44
C ASP A 1095 43.00 -12.45 7.72
N GLY A 1096 43.51 -13.10 6.67
CA GLY A 1096 44.61 -14.04 6.77
C GLY A 1096 45.00 -14.67 5.44
N SER A 1097 45.84 -15.70 5.49
CA SER A 1097 46.25 -16.46 4.32
C SER A 1097 46.44 -17.95 4.61
N VAL A 1098 46.35 -18.75 3.55
CA VAL A 1098 46.51 -20.20 3.58
C VAL A 1098 47.46 -20.66 2.48
N ASN A 1099 48.31 -21.63 2.81
CA ASN A 1099 49.30 -22.21 1.92
C ASN A 1099 48.77 -23.52 1.34
N ILE A 1100 48.56 -23.56 0.02
CA ILE A 1100 47.91 -24.67 -0.68
C ILE A 1100 48.81 -25.25 -1.78
N SER A 1101 48.61 -26.52 -2.11
CA SER A 1101 49.29 -27.20 -3.23
C SER A 1101 48.23 -27.64 -4.24
N VAL A 1102 48.38 -27.23 -5.50
CA VAL A 1102 47.41 -27.49 -6.57
C VAL A 1102 48.09 -28.23 -7.72
N GLY A 1103 47.53 -29.36 -8.11
CA GLY A 1103 48.07 -30.26 -9.14
C GLY A 1103 47.67 -31.71 -8.90
N ALA A 1104 47.47 -32.50 -9.97
CA ALA A 1104 47.22 -33.93 -9.84
C ALA A 1104 48.47 -34.65 -9.27
N PRO A 1105 48.31 -35.72 -8.46
CA PRO A 1105 49.44 -36.49 -7.94
C PRO A 1105 50.32 -37.02 -9.08
N GLY A 1106 51.63 -36.73 -9.05
CA GLY A 1106 52.61 -37.21 -10.05
C GLY A 1106 53.04 -36.19 -11.11
N LEU A 1107 52.45 -34.98 -11.13
CA LEU A 1107 52.92 -33.89 -11.98
C LEU A 1107 54.18 -33.21 -11.43
N PRO A 1108 55.15 -32.82 -12.28
CA PRO A 1108 56.33 -32.07 -11.84
C PRO A 1108 55.94 -30.67 -11.32
N TYR A 1109 56.63 -30.22 -10.28
CA TYR A 1109 56.41 -28.90 -9.69
C TYR A 1109 57.10 -27.81 -10.52
N ALA A 1110 56.43 -26.67 -10.66
CA ALA A 1110 56.96 -25.52 -11.40
C ALA A 1110 58.07 -24.76 -10.67
N SER A 1111 58.14 -24.84 -9.34
CA SER A 1111 59.16 -24.16 -8.51
C SER A 1111 59.23 -24.78 -7.11
N ASP A 1112 60.41 -24.72 -6.49
CA ASP A 1112 60.60 -25.12 -5.10
C ASP A 1112 60.16 -23.97 -4.16
N GLY A 1113 58.98 -24.10 -3.53
CA GLY A 1113 58.47 -23.15 -2.53
C GLY A 1113 57.07 -22.58 -2.84
N PHE A 1114 56.48 -21.86 -1.87
CA PHE A 1114 55.19 -21.18 -2.03
C PHE A 1114 55.37 -19.83 -2.72
N VAL A 1115 54.52 -19.56 -3.71
CA VAL A 1115 54.45 -18.27 -4.42
C VAL A 1115 53.14 -17.56 -4.13
N THR A 1116 53.07 -16.24 -4.29
CA THR A 1116 51.77 -15.53 -4.23
C THR A 1116 50.98 -15.75 -5.52
N VAL A 1117 49.66 -15.54 -5.48
CA VAL A 1117 48.81 -15.72 -6.68
C VAL A 1117 49.21 -14.80 -7.84
N ASP A 1118 49.81 -13.64 -7.57
CA ASP A 1118 50.33 -12.71 -8.58
C ASP A 1118 51.48 -13.28 -9.41
N GLN A 1119 52.11 -14.35 -8.92
CA GLN A 1119 53.24 -15.02 -9.55
C GLN A 1119 52.83 -16.28 -10.34
N LEU A 1120 51.52 -16.57 -10.43
CA LEU A 1120 50.99 -17.71 -11.20
C LEU A 1120 51.16 -17.51 -12.70
N ASN A 1121 51.58 -18.56 -13.41
CA ASN A 1121 51.77 -18.53 -14.86
C ASN A 1121 50.50 -18.97 -15.61
N THR A 1122 49.47 -18.13 -15.55
CA THR A 1122 48.13 -18.44 -16.10
C THR A 1122 48.05 -18.44 -17.63
N SER A 1123 49.10 -17.99 -18.33
CA SER A 1123 49.16 -17.90 -19.79
C SER A 1123 49.71 -19.15 -20.46
N THR A 1124 50.57 -19.92 -19.77
CA THR A 1124 51.23 -21.10 -20.36
C THR A 1124 51.08 -22.38 -19.54
N ASN A 1125 50.69 -22.32 -18.26
CA ASN A 1125 50.43 -23.48 -17.42
C ASN A 1125 48.92 -23.70 -17.21
N GLY A 1126 48.39 -24.85 -17.64
CA GLY A 1126 46.97 -25.17 -17.53
C GLY A 1126 46.49 -25.29 -16.08
N VAL A 1127 47.34 -25.78 -15.17
CA VAL A 1127 47.02 -25.93 -13.74
C VAL A 1127 46.88 -24.56 -13.07
N ASP A 1128 47.84 -23.65 -13.29
CA ASP A 1128 47.79 -22.27 -12.77
C ASP A 1128 46.56 -21.52 -13.32
N ASN A 1129 46.22 -21.70 -14.60
CA ASN A 1129 45.04 -21.09 -15.21
C ASN A 1129 43.72 -21.60 -14.59
N ALA A 1130 43.57 -22.93 -14.47
CA ALA A 1130 42.40 -23.53 -13.86
C ALA A 1130 42.26 -23.12 -12.39
N PHE A 1131 43.39 -22.98 -11.69
CA PHE A 1131 43.43 -22.54 -10.30
C PHE A 1131 43.03 -21.07 -10.15
N GLN A 1132 43.58 -20.15 -10.94
CA GLN A 1132 43.17 -18.73 -10.91
C GLN A 1132 41.68 -18.56 -11.22
N ARG A 1133 41.15 -19.28 -12.23
CA ARG A 1133 39.71 -19.25 -12.55
C ARG A 1133 38.83 -19.77 -11.41
N LEU A 1134 39.33 -20.69 -10.59
CA LEU A 1134 38.62 -21.13 -9.39
C LEU A 1134 38.65 -20.03 -8.33
N LEU A 1135 39.79 -19.38 -8.09
CA LEU A 1135 39.88 -18.23 -7.17
C LEU A 1135 38.96 -17.08 -7.61
N ASP A 1136 38.86 -16.80 -8.92
CA ASP A 1136 37.94 -15.78 -9.46
C ASP A 1136 36.46 -16.13 -9.22
N LYS A 1137 36.13 -17.42 -9.08
CA LYS A 1137 34.79 -17.83 -8.64
C LYS A 1137 34.58 -17.67 -7.14
N LEU A 1138 35.62 -17.92 -6.34
CA LEU A 1138 35.56 -17.82 -4.88
C LEU A 1138 35.66 -16.37 -4.37
N ASN A 1139 36.06 -15.43 -5.23
CA ASN A 1139 35.99 -13.99 -5.01
C ASN A 1139 34.75 -13.40 -5.72
N PHE A 1140 33.61 -13.45 -5.03
CA PHE A 1140 32.32 -12.98 -5.54
C PHE A 1140 32.01 -11.52 -5.15
N MET A 1141 32.63 -10.95 -4.10
CA MET A 1141 32.47 -9.53 -3.75
C MET A 1141 33.43 -8.62 -4.52
N ASN A 1142 34.54 -9.17 -5.05
CA ASN A 1142 35.53 -8.58 -5.97
C ASN A 1142 35.73 -7.06 -5.82
N GLU A 1143 36.24 -6.67 -4.65
CA GLU A 1143 36.37 -5.27 -4.24
C GLU A 1143 37.52 -4.55 -4.95
N ASN A 1144 38.49 -5.32 -5.49
CA ASN A 1144 39.57 -4.80 -6.31
C ASN A 1144 39.79 -5.64 -7.58
N PRO A 1145 38.97 -5.43 -8.63
CA PRO A 1145 39.04 -6.21 -9.87
C PRO A 1145 40.34 -6.03 -10.66
N SER A 1146 41.21 -5.10 -10.24
CA SER A 1146 42.49 -4.80 -10.89
C SER A 1146 43.59 -5.79 -10.49
N ALA A 1147 43.44 -6.45 -9.34
CA ALA A 1147 44.41 -7.41 -8.81
C ALA A 1147 43.88 -8.86 -8.93
N PRO A 1148 44.75 -9.88 -9.10
CA PRO A 1148 44.34 -11.27 -9.14
C PRO A 1148 43.59 -11.71 -7.87
N SER A 1149 42.51 -12.46 -8.04
CA SER A 1149 41.73 -13.02 -6.94
C SER A 1149 42.60 -13.95 -6.08
N GLY A 1150 42.52 -13.80 -4.77
CA GLY A 1150 43.34 -14.51 -3.78
C GLY A 1150 44.67 -13.82 -3.43
N SER A 1151 44.92 -12.61 -3.94
CA SER A 1151 46.09 -11.78 -3.60
C SER A 1151 45.83 -11.00 -2.31
N ALA A 1152 46.88 -10.48 -1.68
CA ALA A 1152 46.73 -9.68 -0.46
C ALA A 1152 45.88 -8.41 -0.67
N SER A 1153 45.78 -7.93 -1.92
CA SER A 1153 45.02 -6.74 -2.30
C SER A 1153 43.68 -7.04 -2.99
N ASN A 1154 43.36 -8.32 -3.18
CA ASN A 1154 42.07 -8.81 -3.68
C ASN A 1154 41.86 -10.25 -3.15
N PRO A 1155 41.65 -10.42 -1.83
CA PRO A 1155 41.49 -11.72 -1.20
C PRO A 1155 40.24 -12.45 -1.70
N ILE A 1156 40.16 -13.77 -1.47
CA ILE A 1156 38.92 -14.53 -1.75
C ILE A 1156 37.97 -14.50 -0.55
N ASP A 1157 36.67 -14.65 -0.81
CA ASP A 1157 35.59 -14.48 0.18
C ASP A 1157 35.35 -15.71 1.09
N LEU A 1158 36.27 -16.69 1.04
CA LEU A 1158 36.15 -18.00 1.68
C LEU A 1158 37.52 -18.52 2.13
N LYS A 1159 37.58 -19.18 3.29
CA LYS A 1159 38.82 -19.79 3.77
C LYS A 1159 38.96 -21.22 3.25
N VAL A 1160 39.75 -21.36 2.20
CA VAL A 1160 40.04 -22.65 1.55
C VAL A 1160 41.06 -23.47 2.33
N GLY A 1161 41.04 -24.79 2.13
CA GLY A 1161 42.00 -25.73 2.69
C GLY A 1161 43.01 -26.25 1.68
N ASP A 1162 43.81 -27.23 2.10
CA ASP A 1162 44.82 -27.88 1.25
C ASP A 1162 44.14 -28.89 0.28
N GLU A 1163 42.82 -29.06 0.43
CA GLU A 1163 41.93 -29.95 -0.29
C GLU A 1163 41.34 -29.34 -1.58
N ILE A 1164 42.05 -28.40 -2.21
CA ILE A 1164 41.77 -27.98 -3.58
C ILE A 1164 42.30 -29.08 -4.52
N ASN A 1165 41.38 -29.85 -5.09
CA ASN A 1165 41.76 -30.91 -6.00
C ASN A 1165 41.69 -30.39 -7.45
N SER A 1166 42.69 -30.77 -8.24
CA SER A 1166 42.70 -30.52 -9.68
C SER A 1166 42.78 -31.86 -10.38
N THR A 1167 41.78 -32.15 -11.20
CA THR A 1167 41.93 -33.23 -12.18
C THR A 1167 42.56 -32.64 -13.43
N VAL A 1168 43.74 -33.15 -13.75
CA VAL A 1168 44.48 -32.77 -14.95
C VAL A 1168 44.39 -33.94 -15.93
N ILE A 1169 43.99 -33.67 -17.16
CA ILE A 1169 44.20 -34.62 -18.25
C ILE A 1169 45.55 -34.26 -18.83
N VAL A 1170 46.56 -35.04 -18.41
CA VAL A 1170 47.94 -34.89 -18.83
C VAL A 1170 48.14 -35.70 -20.10
N GLY A 1171 48.72 -35.06 -21.11
CA GLY A 1171 49.44 -35.66 -22.24
C GLY A 1171 49.21 -37.14 -22.55
N GLU A 1172 48.04 -37.49 -23.09
CA GLU A 1172 47.86 -38.66 -23.97
C GLU A 1172 46.90 -38.33 -25.14
N GLY A 1173 47.04 -37.13 -25.74
CA GLY A 1173 46.42 -36.83 -27.04
C GLY A 1173 45.26 -35.83 -27.06
N VAL A 1174 45.36 -34.64 -26.43
CA VAL A 1174 44.53 -33.49 -26.83
C VAL A 1174 45.29 -32.68 -27.88
N PRO A 1175 45.10 -32.96 -29.18
CA PRO A 1175 45.78 -32.26 -30.24
C PRO A 1175 45.32 -30.81 -30.28
N TYR A 1176 46.28 -29.93 -30.50
CA TYR A 1176 46.02 -28.54 -30.77
C TYR A 1176 45.30 -28.37 -32.13
N MET A 1177 44.28 -27.52 -32.22
CA MET A 1177 43.55 -27.27 -33.49
C MET A 1177 44.20 -26.17 -34.36
N TRP A 1178 45.47 -25.86 -34.18
CA TRP A 1178 46.11 -24.73 -34.85
C TRP A 1178 46.63 -25.21 -36.20
N GLY A 1179 46.30 -24.47 -37.25
CA GLY A 1179 46.75 -24.73 -38.61
C GLY A 1179 46.18 -26.03 -39.19
N PRO A 1180 45.46 -25.97 -40.31
CA PRO A 1180 45.66 -26.98 -41.32
C PRO A 1180 47.01 -26.71 -42.00
N ALA A 1181 48.06 -27.49 -41.70
CA ALA A 1181 49.29 -27.44 -42.49
C ALA A 1181 49.07 -28.18 -43.83
N GLU A 1182 49.27 -27.48 -44.95
CA GLU A 1182 49.20 -28.08 -46.28
C GLU A 1182 50.45 -28.92 -46.54
N VAL A 1183 50.27 -30.22 -46.60
CA VAL A 1183 51.28 -31.19 -47.05
C VAL A 1183 51.09 -31.42 -48.53
N SER A 1184 52.15 -31.25 -49.30
CA SER A 1184 52.16 -31.53 -50.73
C SER A 1184 53.23 -32.57 -51.08
N VAL A 1185 52.86 -33.56 -51.88
CA VAL A 1185 53.80 -34.50 -52.51
C VAL A 1185 53.78 -34.23 -54.01
N MET A 1186 54.95 -33.98 -54.57
CA MET A 1186 55.15 -33.66 -55.98
C MET A 1186 55.94 -34.80 -56.63
N VAL A 1187 55.52 -35.25 -57.81
CA VAL A 1187 56.18 -36.34 -58.56
C VAL A 1187 56.39 -35.91 -60.02
N TRP A 1188 57.58 -36.19 -60.56
CA TRP A 1188 57.97 -35.90 -61.95
C TRP A 1188 59.00 -36.90 -62.47
N THR A 1189 59.33 -36.86 -63.77
CA THR A 1189 60.41 -37.66 -64.39
C THR A 1189 61.70 -36.87 -64.51
#